data_AF-A0A8J8E0U1-F1
#
_entry.id   AF-A0A8J8E0U1-F1
#
_cell.length_a   1.000
_cell.length_b   1.000
_cell.length_c   1.000
_cell.angle_alpha   90.00
_cell.angle_beta   90.00
_cell.angle_gamma   90.00
#
_symmetry.space_group_name_H-M   'P 1'
#
loop_
_entity.id
_entity.type
_entity.pdbx_description
1 polymer ?
#
loop_
_entity_poly.entity_id
_entity_poly.type
_entity_poly.pdbx_seq_one_letter_code
_entity_poly.pdbx_strand_id
1 'polypeptide(L)'
;MAWTLDLIRLTPEETLIENVIELLKRMGFRNYEKVASRKDWGIDIVAIRDDPISGTEKLVIAVHRKGLAASRDVNVFADLVDKYKADKGILISTTGFTKDAKVLISREYRGRIIPWDGEKLVSLFHNYSIEPPAELVEMAAAQKRKQKKESPLKEFELDAPLLYDFSAEGLMKRVVSFASSMYPIKAGEIELQSLSVILSSAYIFSWSVEEGGEKDKAVVFSPENIVLRATSHKKLRVPVTKALLDDRSIIRATEREIEVPISPSEAVLVLKSRASRELDVPEGKIAIHERKKVYIPKMAELELKVGENAAKAVVNLENNEIEFHITPLSDEYFLEKARGIISEQTGEKTVEIDLKRDKGKVKITGRTERFSFEVSFNGYTGKPLGVGVLMNDEALDELLRRTYPDGEVLNLEKGKKVAVADILLGDGIAVVEVDLTRGSYTEVRRLPSPEEAYKNAREVIENNFPIGDLELNSYRVLEHKYLELILESGDGKAVVKVDGATGDVLDYIVEITPERAKEIVAEKYREFGITAVEEAEAEYTITAENGRHELKIRVSKDGKLIEEIDRVLKRELAENIAGEKVREVDPEAAIKGIKLREHWEVEFTGGTKVGKLVLHRATGEVLSQDVRFTEMAIEAMYHNHVRKVYGEKEPKTERVTHHKDKGYINIKLSGKDRFYYARINTKTGKIISEDTAPIKGITAKLKQIQLESRYK
;
A
#
# COMPACT_ATOMS: atom_id res chain seq x y z
N MET A 1 18.99 -9.68 -32.32
CA MET A 1 17.78 -9.91 -33.17
C MET A 1 16.93 -8.64 -33.07
N ALA A 2 16.38 -8.12 -34.16
CA ALA A 2 15.60 -6.86 -34.11
C ALA A 2 14.23 -7.06 -33.44
N TRP A 3 13.67 -6.00 -32.87
CA TRP A 3 12.28 -5.99 -32.41
C TRP A 3 11.33 -6.36 -33.55
N THR A 4 10.30 -7.14 -33.24
CA THR A 4 9.22 -7.53 -34.16
C THR A 4 7.88 -7.34 -33.49
N LEU A 5 6.80 -7.29 -34.26
CA LEU A 5 5.44 -7.13 -33.72
C LEU A 5 5.07 -8.26 -32.75
N ASP A 6 5.51 -9.48 -33.05
CA ASP A 6 5.32 -10.65 -32.19
C ASP A 6 6.06 -10.49 -30.86
N LEU A 7 7.30 -10.00 -30.88
CA LEU A 7 8.07 -9.74 -29.66
C LEU A 7 7.36 -8.70 -28.77
N ILE A 8 6.87 -7.59 -29.34
CA ILE A 8 6.15 -6.57 -28.57
C ILE A 8 4.89 -7.15 -27.90
N ARG A 9 4.17 -8.03 -28.59
CA ARG A 9 2.97 -8.67 -28.04
C ARG A 9 3.28 -9.65 -26.91
N LEU A 10 4.42 -10.36 -27.00
CA LEU A 10 4.89 -11.33 -26.00
C LEU A 10 5.57 -10.68 -24.80
N THR A 11 6.08 -9.46 -24.94
CA THR A 11 6.81 -8.73 -23.89
C THR A 11 5.93 -8.53 -22.65
N PRO A 12 6.39 -8.86 -21.42
CA PRO A 12 5.68 -8.52 -20.19
C PRO A 12 5.43 -7.01 -20.09
N GLU A 13 4.35 -6.61 -19.40
CA GLU A 13 3.92 -5.21 -19.39
C GLU A 13 4.97 -4.30 -18.75
N GLU A 14 5.57 -4.75 -17.66
CA GLU A 14 6.64 -4.02 -16.96
C GLU A 14 7.87 -3.86 -17.83
N THR A 15 8.32 -4.95 -18.47
CA THR A 15 9.45 -4.92 -19.39
C THR A 15 9.19 -4.01 -20.58
N LEU A 16 7.94 -3.96 -21.09
CA LEU A 16 7.58 -3.05 -22.17
C LEU A 16 7.63 -1.59 -21.70
N ILE A 17 7.14 -1.30 -20.49
CA ILE A 17 7.21 0.03 -19.86
C ILE A 17 8.67 0.47 -19.69
N GLU A 18 9.55 -0.42 -19.22
CA GLU A 18 10.99 -0.14 -19.08
C GLU A 18 11.65 0.18 -20.42
N ASN A 19 11.35 -0.58 -21.48
CA ASN A 19 11.84 -0.29 -22.83
C ASN A 19 11.29 1.04 -23.37
N VAL A 20 10.05 1.40 -23.04
CA VAL A 20 9.48 2.71 -23.39
C VAL A 20 10.16 3.82 -22.61
N ILE A 21 10.51 3.62 -21.34
CA ILE A 21 11.27 4.60 -20.55
C ILE A 21 12.66 4.81 -21.15
N GLU A 22 13.37 3.74 -21.51
CA GLU A 22 14.66 3.84 -22.20
C GLU A 22 14.53 4.54 -23.57
N LEU A 23 13.42 4.32 -24.29
CA LEU A 23 13.10 5.07 -25.50
C LEU A 23 12.98 6.57 -25.24
N LEU A 24 12.24 6.97 -24.20
CA LEU A 24 12.10 8.38 -23.84
C LEU A 24 13.45 8.98 -23.45
N LYS A 25 14.29 8.25 -22.72
CA LYS A 25 15.66 8.69 -22.38
C LYS A 25 16.47 8.99 -23.64
N ARG A 26 16.46 8.09 -24.62
CA ARG A 26 17.17 8.27 -25.91
C ARG A 26 16.54 9.33 -26.81
N MET A 27 15.25 9.61 -26.63
CA MET A 27 14.55 10.72 -27.29
C MET A 27 14.80 12.09 -26.63
N GLY A 28 15.60 12.16 -25.56
CA GLY A 28 16.01 13.40 -24.92
C GLY A 28 15.04 13.94 -23.86
N PHE A 29 14.18 13.10 -23.28
CA PHE A 29 13.35 13.48 -22.14
C PHE A 29 14.22 13.58 -20.87
N ARG A 30 14.13 14.69 -20.13
CA ARG A 30 14.98 14.97 -18.96
C ARG A 30 14.49 14.27 -17.70
N ASN A 31 13.18 14.30 -17.46
CA ASN A 31 12.55 13.67 -16.31
C ASN A 31 11.48 12.68 -16.80
N TYR A 32 11.51 11.47 -16.30
CA TYR A 32 10.50 10.45 -16.55
C TYR A 32 10.31 9.64 -15.26
N GLU A 33 9.06 9.34 -14.93
CA GLU A 33 8.70 8.60 -13.73
C GLU A 33 7.71 7.49 -14.08
N LYS A 34 8.03 6.26 -13.67
CA LYS A 34 7.10 5.12 -13.72
C LYS A 34 6.09 5.31 -12.60
N VAL A 35 4.80 5.28 -12.94
CA VAL A 35 3.75 5.45 -11.93
C VAL A 35 3.59 4.15 -11.12
N ALA A 36 3.75 4.23 -9.80
CA ALA A 36 3.83 3.06 -8.91
C ALA A 36 2.56 2.19 -8.88
N SER A 37 1.37 2.74 -9.15
CA SER A 37 0.11 1.99 -9.18
C SER A 37 -0.78 2.38 -10.35
N ARG A 38 -0.72 1.60 -11.43
CA ARG A 38 -1.59 1.78 -12.60
C ARG A 38 -3.08 1.73 -12.26
N LYS A 39 -3.48 0.95 -11.25
CA LYS A 39 -4.89 0.79 -10.86
C LYS A 39 -5.51 2.07 -10.27
N ASP A 40 -4.70 2.88 -9.60
CA ASP A 40 -5.18 4.09 -8.90
C ASP A 40 -5.15 5.32 -9.81
N TRP A 41 -4.26 5.30 -10.81
CA TRP A 41 -3.90 6.47 -11.60
C TRP A 41 -4.25 6.33 -13.10
N GLY A 42 -4.37 5.12 -13.64
CA GLY A 42 -4.82 4.86 -15.01
C GLY A 42 -3.78 5.13 -16.11
N ILE A 43 -2.62 5.68 -15.77
CA ILE A 43 -1.47 5.92 -16.65
C ILE A 43 -0.24 5.13 -16.17
N ASP A 44 0.74 4.95 -17.05
CA ASP A 44 1.93 4.12 -16.80
C ASP A 44 3.20 4.95 -16.60
N ILE A 45 3.36 6.06 -17.35
CA ILE A 45 4.55 6.92 -17.32
C ILE A 45 4.13 8.39 -17.36
N VAL A 46 4.81 9.22 -16.56
CA VAL A 46 4.82 10.69 -16.72
C VAL A 46 6.20 11.09 -17.20
N ALA A 47 6.28 11.90 -18.26
CA ALA A 47 7.54 12.37 -18.82
C ALA A 47 7.52 13.88 -19.06
N ILE A 48 8.65 14.54 -18.87
CA ILE A 48 8.85 15.97 -19.09
C ILE A 48 10.10 16.14 -19.97
N ARG A 49 9.96 16.93 -21.03
CA ARG A 49 11.11 17.43 -21.79
C ARG A 49 11.06 18.94 -21.92
N ASP A 50 12.22 19.50 -22.26
CA ASP A 50 12.30 20.89 -22.65
C ASP A 50 11.75 21.06 -24.06
N ASP A 51 10.79 21.96 -24.22
CA ASP A 51 10.27 22.36 -25.52
C ASP A 51 10.82 23.76 -25.87
N PRO A 52 11.43 23.95 -27.05
CA PRO A 52 12.02 25.23 -27.44
C PRO A 52 11.02 26.41 -27.51
N ILE A 53 9.72 26.12 -27.55
CA ILE A 53 8.64 27.11 -27.71
C ILE A 53 7.90 27.32 -26.38
N SER A 54 7.54 26.24 -25.66
CA SER A 54 6.75 26.31 -24.42
C SER A 54 7.58 26.20 -23.12
N GLY A 55 8.91 26.08 -23.21
CA GLY A 55 9.81 25.92 -22.07
C GLY A 55 9.88 24.47 -21.59
N THR A 56 8.75 23.91 -21.14
CA THR A 56 8.65 22.51 -20.71
C THR A 56 7.35 21.88 -21.23
N GLU A 57 7.41 20.66 -21.74
CA GLU A 57 6.26 19.88 -22.22
C GLU A 57 6.09 18.63 -21.34
N LYS A 58 4.93 18.49 -20.70
CA LYS A 58 4.55 17.35 -19.87
C LYS A 58 3.71 16.37 -20.68
N LEU A 59 4.15 15.11 -20.70
CA LEU A 59 3.47 13.99 -21.34
C LEU A 59 3.00 12.96 -20.32
N VAL A 60 1.84 12.36 -20.59
CA VAL A 60 1.41 11.13 -19.92
C VAL A 60 1.29 10.00 -20.92
N ILE A 61 1.66 8.79 -20.52
CA ILE A 61 1.69 7.62 -21.40
C ILE A 61 0.92 6.47 -20.76
N ALA A 62 0.11 5.77 -21.55
CA ALA A 62 -0.57 4.55 -21.12
C ALA A 62 -0.43 3.42 -22.14
N VAL A 63 -0.28 2.18 -21.67
CA VAL A 63 -0.03 0.97 -22.46
C VAL A 63 -1.24 0.06 -22.46
N HIS A 64 -2.02 0.08 -23.52
CA HIS A 64 -3.16 -0.81 -23.74
C HIS A 64 -2.71 -2.16 -24.35
N ARG A 65 -3.15 -3.27 -23.75
CA ARG A 65 -2.82 -4.64 -24.21
C ARG A 65 -4.04 -5.52 -24.54
N LYS A 66 -5.25 -5.10 -24.19
CA LYS A 66 -6.45 -5.95 -24.26
C LYS A 66 -7.18 -5.80 -25.60
N GLY A 67 -6.65 -6.45 -26.63
CA GLY A 67 -7.25 -6.37 -27.98
C GLY A 67 -7.05 -4.97 -28.58
N LEU A 68 -7.76 -4.64 -29.66
CA LEU A 68 -7.63 -3.34 -30.31
C LEU A 68 -8.20 -2.24 -29.39
N ALA A 69 -7.46 -1.14 -29.21
CA ALA A 69 -7.93 0.02 -28.48
C ALA A 69 -9.08 0.70 -29.24
N ALA A 70 -10.24 0.82 -28.60
CA ALA A 70 -11.47 1.36 -29.18
C ALA A 70 -11.69 2.83 -28.81
N SER A 71 -12.68 3.49 -29.41
CA SER A 71 -13.01 4.89 -29.15
C SER A 71 -13.25 5.19 -27.67
N ARG A 72 -13.84 4.23 -26.93
CA ARG A 72 -14.04 4.34 -25.48
C ARG A 72 -12.71 4.45 -24.73
N ASP A 73 -11.71 3.65 -25.09
CA ASP A 73 -10.39 3.66 -24.44
C ASP A 73 -9.66 4.98 -24.70
N VAL A 74 -9.82 5.54 -25.90
CA VAL A 74 -9.29 6.87 -26.26
C VAL A 74 -9.90 7.97 -25.41
N ASN A 75 -11.23 7.98 -25.24
CA ASN A 75 -11.91 8.97 -24.40
C ASN A 75 -11.48 8.88 -22.93
N VAL A 76 -11.43 7.67 -22.38
CA VAL A 76 -10.94 7.46 -21.00
C VAL A 76 -9.52 7.98 -20.84
N PHE A 77 -8.65 7.74 -21.83
CA PHE A 77 -7.29 8.27 -21.79
C PHE A 77 -7.23 9.79 -21.96
N ALA A 78 -8.11 10.38 -22.77
CA ALA A 78 -8.22 11.83 -22.92
C ALA A 78 -8.54 12.52 -21.58
N ASP A 79 -9.49 11.98 -20.82
CA ASP A 79 -9.86 12.47 -19.50
C ASP A 79 -8.66 12.42 -18.52
N LEU A 80 -7.79 11.41 -18.65
CA LEU A 80 -6.57 11.31 -17.86
C LEU A 80 -5.56 12.40 -18.25
N VAL A 81 -5.37 12.68 -19.54
CA VAL A 81 -4.51 13.79 -20.00
C VAL A 81 -4.97 15.11 -19.36
N ASP A 82 -6.27 15.37 -19.33
CA ASP A 82 -6.87 16.54 -18.67
C ASP A 82 -6.64 16.53 -17.15
N LYS A 83 -6.92 15.41 -16.49
CA LYS A 83 -6.77 15.23 -15.03
C LYS A 83 -5.34 15.52 -14.57
N TYR A 84 -4.34 15.08 -15.33
CA TYR A 84 -2.93 15.28 -15.00
C TYR A 84 -2.35 16.62 -15.48
N LYS A 85 -3.18 17.47 -16.10
CA LYS A 85 -2.78 18.74 -16.73
C LYS A 85 -1.56 18.54 -17.64
N ALA A 86 -1.57 17.47 -18.42
CA ALA A 86 -0.51 17.17 -19.37
C ALA A 86 -0.79 17.88 -20.69
N ASP A 87 0.26 18.34 -21.36
CA ASP A 87 0.14 19.03 -22.65
C ASP A 87 -0.33 18.05 -23.73
N LYS A 88 0.20 16.82 -23.69
CA LYS A 88 -0.20 15.72 -24.60
C LYS A 88 -0.18 14.37 -23.90
N GLY A 89 -0.87 13.39 -24.50
CA GLY A 89 -0.84 11.99 -24.09
C GLY A 89 -0.36 11.07 -25.20
N ILE A 90 0.40 10.03 -24.86
CA ILE A 90 0.73 8.93 -25.78
C ILE A 90 -0.05 7.69 -25.35
N LEU A 91 -0.96 7.23 -26.22
CA LEU A 91 -1.65 5.96 -26.00
C LEU A 91 -0.93 4.89 -26.82
N ILE A 92 -0.35 3.92 -26.14
CA ILE A 92 0.31 2.77 -26.74
C ILE A 92 -0.71 1.63 -26.85
N SER A 93 -0.82 0.99 -28.02
CA SER A 93 -1.59 -0.24 -28.20
C SER A 93 -0.78 -1.28 -28.96
N THR A 94 -0.40 -2.38 -28.28
CA THR A 94 0.47 -3.44 -28.87
C THR A 94 -0.21 -4.23 -29.99
N THR A 95 -1.53 -4.21 -30.02
CA THR A 95 -2.42 -4.86 -30.99
C THR A 95 -2.94 -3.88 -32.05
N GLY A 96 -2.93 -2.58 -31.76
CA GLY A 96 -3.39 -1.50 -32.65
C GLY A 96 -4.68 -0.83 -32.21
N PHE A 97 -5.24 0.02 -33.07
CA PHE A 97 -6.44 0.82 -32.81
C PHE A 97 -7.56 0.47 -33.80
N THR A 98 -8.81 0.52 -33.35
CA THR A 98 -9.97 0.38 -34.24
C THR A 98 -10.08 1.58 -35.20
N LYS A 99 -10.81 1.41 -36.32
CA LYS A 99 -10.93 2.47 -37.35
C LYS A 99 -11.58 3.74 -36.80
N ASP A 100 -12.64 3.59 -36.02
CA ASP A 100 -13.34 4.66 -35.32
C ASP A 100 -12.45 5.38 -34.31
N ALA A 101 -11.63 4.65 -33.54
CA ALA A 101 -10.68 5.25 -32.61
C ALA A 101 -9.63 6.11 -33.32
N LYS A 102 -9.09 5.64 -34.46
CA LYS A 102 -8.15 6.42 -35.29
C LYS A 102 -8.80 7.70 -35.82
N VAL A 103 -10.06 7.62 -36.26
CA VAL A 103 -10.82 8.79 -36.73
C VAL A 103 -11.03 9.79 -35.60
N LEU A 104 -11.45 9.30 -34.42
CA LEU A 104 -11.67 10.11 -33.21
C LEU A 104 -10.40 10.90 -32.82
N ILE A 105 -9.26 10.21 -32.72
CA ILE A 105 -7.97 10.85 -32.42
C ILE A 105 -7.62 11.90 -33.48
N SER A 106 -7.85 11.61 -34.76
CA SER A 106 -7.49 12.52 -35.86
C SER A 106 -8.36 13.78 -35.96
N ARG A 107 -9.60 13.72 -35.45
CA ARG A 107 -10.59 14.81 -35.54
C ARG A 107 -10.71 15.62 -34.26
N GLU A 108 -10.90 14.93 -33.13
CA GLU A 108 -11.27 15.57 -31.86
C GLU A 108 -10.07 15.76 -30.93
N TYR A 109 -9.13 14.82 -30.92
CA TYR A 109 -7.93 14.87 -30.07
C TYR A 109 -6.63 15.11 -30.84
N ARG A 110 -6.73 15.75 -32.02
CA ARG A 110 -5.61 15.90 -32.95
C ARG A 110 -4.46 16.66 -32.30
N GLY A 111 -3.28 16.04 -32.28
CA GLY A 111 -2.06 16.62 -31.69
C GLY A 111 -2.05 16.59 -30.15
N ARG A 112 -3.18 16.29 -29.51
CA ARG A 112 -3.32 16.13 -28.07
C ARG A 112 -3.10 14.69 -27.62
N ILE A 113 -3.62 13.72 -28.38
CA ILE A 113 -3.36 12.29 -28.17
C ILE A 113 -2.55 11.76 -29.36
N ILE A 114 -1.44 11.10 -29.07
CA ILE A 114 -0.54 10.50 -30.04
C ILE A 114 -0.69 8.97 -29.96
N PRO A 115 -1.23 8.31 -31.00
CA PRO A 115 -1.38 6.86 -31.01
C PRO A 115 -0.07 6.19 -31.42
N TRP A 116 0.43 5.29 -30.58
CA TRP A 116 1.55 4.40 -30.90
C TRP A 116 1.03 2.98 -30.99
N ASP A 117 0.89 2.46 -32.21
CA ASP A 117 0.60 1.05 -32.41
C ASP A 117 1.88 0.20 -32.35
N GLY A 118 1.72 -1.13 -32.34
CA GLY A 118 2.84 -2.07 -32.28
C GLY A 118 3.85 -1.88 -33.41
N GLU A 119 3.41 -1.56 -34.63
CA GLU A 119 4.32 -1.30 -35.77
C GLU A 119 5.13 -0.01 -35.56
N LYS A 120 4.48 1.04 -35.07
CA LYS A 120 5.15 2.29 -34.72
C LYS A 120 6.18 2.08 -33.60
N LEU A 121 5.86 1.27 -32.59
CA LEU A 121 6.79 0.94 -31.51
C LEU A 121 8.01 0.15 -31.99
N VAL A 122 7.83 -0.87 -32.85
CA VAL A 122 8.96 -1.58 -33.47
C VAL A 122 9.87 -0.60 -34.19
N SER A 123 9.27 0.29 -34.98
CA SER A 123 10.02 1.30 -35.74
C SER A 123 10.78 2.25 -34.82
N LEU A 124 10.16 2.71 -33.72
CA LEU A 124 10.81 3.58 -32.74
C LEU A 124 11.96 2.87 -32.02
N PHE A 125 11.75 1.66 -31.53
CA PHE A 125 12.81 0.89 -30.88
C PHE A 125 14.00 0.63 -31.82
N HIS A 126 13.73 0.33 -33.09
CA HIS A 126 14.79 0.17 -34.09
C HIS A 126 15.54 1.48 -34.34
N ASN A 127 14.83 2.59 -34.55
CA ASN A 127 15.42 3.90 -34.85
C ASN A 127 16.28 4.44 -33.71
N TYR A 128 15.93 4.12 -32.45
CA TYR A 128 16.67 4.52 -31.27
C TYR A 128 17.59 3.40 -30.72
N SER A 129 17.82 2.35 -31.51
CA SER A 129 18.73 1.23 -31.20
C SER A 129 18.45 0.56 -29.85
N ILE A 130 17.18 0.42 -29.49
CA ILE A 130 16.76 -0.33 -28.29
C ILE A 130 16.73 -1.81 -28.65
N GLU A 131 17.50 -2.59 -27.91
CA GLU A 131 17.60 -4.03 -28.14
C GLU A 131 16.53 -4.77 -27.31
N PRO A 132 15.91 -5.82 -27.85
CA PRO A 132 15.02 -6.66 -27.07
C PRO A 132 15.81 -7.43 -26.00
N PRO A 133 15.29 -7.57 -24.77
CA PRO A 133 15.94 -8.35 -23.72
C PRO A 133 16.27 -9.77 -24.19
N ALA A 134 17.46 -10.28 -23.81
CA ALA A 134 17.95 -11.59 -24.25
C ALA A 134 16.96 -12.72 -23.92
N GLU A 135 16.37 -12.70 -22.73
CA GLU A 135 15.35 -13.66 -22.27
C GLU A 135 14.11 -13.68 -23.18
N LEU A 136 13.67 -12.51 -23.67
CA LEU A 136 12.53 -12.41 -24.58
C LEU A 136 12.86 -12.96 -25.97
N VAL A 137 14.09 -12.73 -26.45
CA VAL A 137 14.59 -13.30 -27.69
C VAL A 137 14.68 -14.83 -27.57
N GLU A 138 15.13 -15.35 -26.43
CA GLU A 138 15.17 -16.78 -26.15
C GLU A 138 13.77 -17.39 -26.01
N MET A 139 12.84 -16.72 -25.34
CA MET A 139 11.43 -17.15 -25.25
C MET A 139 10.75 -17.17 -26.62
N ALA A 140 10.96 -16.15 -27.45
CA ALA A 140 10.43 -16.10 -28.80
C ALA A 140 11.12 -17.10 -29.73
N ALA A 141 12.42 -17.35 -29.56
CA ALA A 141 13.14 -18.42 -30.24
C ALA A 141 12.65 -19.80 -29.78
N ALA A 142 12.32 -19.99 -28.51
CA ALA A 142 11.75 -21.21 -27.95
C ALA A 142 10.29 -21.42 -28.41
N GLN A 143 9.49 -20.36 -28.52
CA GLN A 143 8.15 -20.40 -29.11
C GLN A 143 8.19 -20.65 -30.62
N LYS A 144 9.11 -20.02 -31.36
CA LYS A 144 9.35 -20.34 -32.78
C LYS A 144 9.86 -21.75 -32.95
N ARG A 145 10.75 -22.26 -32.08
CA ARG A 145 11.18 -23.68 -32.05
C ARG A 145 10.02 -24.62 -31.69
N LYS A 146 9.08 -24.21 -30.84
CA LYS A 146 7.83 -24.96 -30.55
C LYS A 146 6.83 -24.93 -31.72
N GLN A 147 6.74 -23.83 -32.47
CA GLN A 147 5.90 -23.71 -33.67
C GLN A 147 6.53 -24.34 -34.93
N LYS A 148 7.86 -24.51 -34.95
CA LYS A 148 8.63 -25.23 -35.99
C LYS A 148 8.94 -26.68 -35.63
N LYS A 149 8.17 -27.34 -34.75
CA LYS A 149 8.17 -28.80 -34.75
C LYS A 149 7.36 -29.24 -35.96
N GLU A 150 8.03 -29.64 -37.04
CA GLU A 150 7.41 -30.43 -38.09
C GLU A 150 6.57 -31.51 -37.41
N SER A 151 5.27 -31.53 -37.72
CA SER A 151 4.39 -32.58 -37.22
C SER A 151 5.02 -33.93 -37.62
N PRO A 152 5.14 -34.92 -36.71
CA PRO A 152 5.68 -36.25 -37.06
C PRO A 152 4.78 -37.02 -38.04
N LEU A 153 3.68 -36.41 -38.45
CA LEU A 153 2.67 -36.98 -39.32
C LEU A 153 3.00 -36.66 -40.78
N LYS A 154 2.99 -37.71 -41.60
CA LYS A 154 3.06 -37.65 -43.06
C LYS A 154 1.67 -37.79 -43.65
N GLU A 155 1.48 -37.24 -44.84
CA GLU A 155 0.27 -37.46 -45.63
C GLU A 155 0.37 -38.79 -46.40
N PHE A 156 -0.61 -39.66 -46.21
CA PHE A 156 -0.77 -40.88 -46.99
C PHE A 156 -2.00 -40.75 -47.87
N GLU A 157 -1.79 -40.75 -49.19
CA GLU A 157 -2.85 -40.86 -50.17
C GLU A 157 -3.34 -42.32 -50.25
N LEU A 158 -4.63 -42.51 -50.04
CA LEU A 158 -5.31 -43.80 -50.15
C LEU A 158 -5.86 -43.97 -51.58
N ASP A 159 -5.71 -45.17 -52.14
CA ASP A 159 -6.25 -45.59 -53.44
C ASP A 159 -7.79 -45.72 -53.46
N ALA A 160 -8.43 -45.51 -52.32
CA ALA A 160 -9.87 -45.57 -52.12
C ALA A 160 -10.29 -44.57 -51.03
N PRO A 161 -11.55 -44.09 -51.05
CA PRO A 161 -12.07 -43.18 -50.04
C PRO A 161 -12.25 -43.87 -48.68
N LEU A 162 -12.30 -43.06 -47.62
CA LEU A 162 -12.72 -43.53 -46.29
C LEU A 162 -14.24 -43.67 -46.20
N LEU A 163 -14.72 -44.73 -45.57
CA LEU A 163 -16.12 -44.86 -45.21
C LEU A 163 -16.47 -43.92 -44.04
N TYR A 164 -15.59 -43.82 -43.04
CA TYR A 164 -15.74 -42.90 -41.91
C TYR A 164 -14.59 -41.91 -41.86
N ASP A 165 -14.90 -40.64 -41.60
CA ASP A 165 -13.91 -39.57 -41.56
C ASP A 165 -12.88 -39.80 -40.43
N PHE A 166 -11.61 -39.58 -40.74
CA PHE A 166 -10.51 -39.68 -39.80
C PHE A 166 -9.77 -38.33 -39.68
N SER A 167 -9.53 -37.89 -38.45
CA SER A 167 -8.75 -36.68 -38.17
C SER A 167 -7.74 -36.96 -37.07
N ALA A 168 -6.45 -36.94 -37.42
CA ALA A 168 -5.36 -37.08 -36.46
C ALA A 168 -5.40 -35.98 -35.38
N GLU A 169 -5.74 -34.75 -35.75
CA GLU A 169 -5.86 -33.63 -34.80
C GLU A 169 -7.07 -33.81 -33.87
N GLY A 170 -8.20 -34.28 -34.40
CA GLY A 170 -9.38 -34.61 -33.60
C GLY A 170 -9.11 -35.75 -32.62
N LEU A 171 -8.40 -36.78 -33.07
CA LEU A 171 -7.95 -37.90 -32.25
C LEU A 171 -7.01 -37.44 -31.14
N MET A 172 -6.00 -36.64 -31.47
CA MET A 172 -5.05 -36.08 -30.50
C MET A 172 -5.76 -35.25 -29.42
N LYS A 173 -6.69 -34.39 -29.80
CA LYS A 173 -7.47 -33.60 -28.82
C LYS A 173 -8.22 -34.49 -27.83
N ARG A 174 -8.79 -35.60 -28.31
CA ARG A 174 -9.51 -36.56 -27.46
C ARG A 174 -8.57 -37.29 -26.51
N VAL A 175 -7.44 -37.81 -27.01
CA VAL A 175 -6.45 -38.52 -26.19
C VAL A 175 -5.86 -37.58 -25.13
N VAL A 176 -5.53 -36.34 -25.49
CA VAL A 176 -5.02 -35.33 -24.57
C VAL A 176 -6.06 -34.98 -23.49
N SER A 177 -7.33 -34.81 -23.88
CA SER A 177 -8.42 -34.55 -22.95
C SER A 177 -8.61 -35.71 -21.97
N PHE A 178 -8.57 -36.95 -22.46
CA PHE A 178 -8.68 -38.15 -21.64
C PHE A 178 -7.53 -38.24 -20.63
N ALA A 179 -6.28 -38.13 -21.10
CA ALA A 179 -5.10 -38.17 -20.25
C ALA A 179 -5.13 -37.08 -19.16
N SER A 180 -5.54 -35.86 -19.50
CA SER A 180 -5.62 -34.74 -18.55
C SER A 180 -6.73 -34.91 -17.50
N SER A 181 -7.76 -35.70 -17.80
CA SER A 181 -8.84 -36.00 -16.84
C SER A 181 -8.48 -37.12 -15.87
N MET A 182 -7.68 -38.09 -16.30
CA MET A 182 -7.33 -39.28 -15.52
C MET A 182 -6.05 -39.11 -14.70
N TYR A 183 -5.13 -38.27 -15.18
CA TYR A 183 -3.81 -38.06 -14.56
C TYR A 183 -3.58 -36.57 -14.32
N PRO A 184 -2.71 -36.19 -13.36
CA PRO A 184 -2.36 -34.79 -13.10
C PRO A 184 -1.44 -34.22 -14.18
N ILE A 185 -1.78 -34.36 -15.46
CA ILE A 185 -0.98 -34.01 -16.63
C ILE A 185 -1.70 -32.89 -17.36
N LYS A 186 -1.01 -31.80 -17.69
CA LYS A 186 -1.64 -30.70 -18.45
C LYS A 186 -1.61 -30.99 -19.94
N ALA A 187 -2.65 -30.56 -20.65
CA ALA A 187 -2.75 -30.75 -22.10
C ALA A 187 -1.52 -30.27 -22.89
N GLY A 188 -0.93 -29.15 -22.49
CA GLY A 188 0.26 -28.59 -23.13
C GLY A 188 1.58 -29.32 -22.82
N GLU A 189 1.54 -30.38 -22.00
CA GLU A 189 2.70 -31.21 -21.64
C GLU A 189 2.74 -32.52 -22.45
N ILE A 190 1.73 -32.76 -23.31
CA ILE A 190 1.61 -33.95 -24.15
C ILE A 190 1.93 -33.58 -25.60
N GLU A 191 2.90 -34.27 -26.18
CA GLU A 191 3.30 -34.12 -27.57
C GLU A 191 3.23 -35.47 -28.29
N LEU A 192 2.76 -35.47 -29.54
CA LEU A 192 2.76 -36.67 -30.37
C LEU A 192 4.18 -37.00 -30.83
N GLN A 193 4.60 -38.25 -30.67
CA GLN A 193 5.82 -38.79 -31.27
C GLN A 193 5.51 -39.66 -32.49
N SER A 194 4.54 -40.56 -32.36
CA SER A 194 4.12 -41.48 -33.44
C SER A 194 2.61 -41.69 -33.42
N LEU A 195 2.02 -41.84 -34.61
CA LEU A 195 0.64 -42.26 -34.82
C LEU A 195 0.59 -43.36 -35.88
N SER A 196 0.27 -44.58 -35.47
CA SER A 196 -0.05 -45.69 -36.39
C SER A 196 -1.56 -45.81 -36.53
N VAL A 197 -2.05 -45.95 -37.77
CA VAL A 197 -3.48 -46.10 -38.06
C VAL A 197 -3.71 -47.41 -38.79
N ILE A 198 -4.56 -48.27 -38.21
CA ILE A 198 -4.98 -49.53 -38.81
C ILE A 198 -6.30 -49.29 -39.54
N LEU A 199 -6.28 -49.54 -40.84
CA LEU A 199 -7.42 -49.45 -41.74
C LEU A 199 -7.85 -50.86 -42.16
N SER A 200 -9.15 -51.07 -42.34
CA SER A 200 -9.69 -52.30 -42.90
C SER A 200 -10.37 -52.01 -44.24
N SER A 201 -10.14 -52.84 -45.26
CA SER A 201 -10.79 -52.69 -46.56
C SER A 201 -12.21 -53.26 -46.56
N ALA A 202 -13.16 -52.52 -47.14
CA ALA A 202 -14.53 -52.96 -47.38
C ALA A 202 -14.97 -52.57 -48.80
N TYR A 203 -16.14 -53.06 -49.22
CA TYR A 203 -16.67 -52.81 -50.56
C TYR A 203 -18.11 -52.31 -50.51
N ILE A 204 -18.37 -51.23 -51.24
CA ILE A 204 -19.71 -50.73 -51.54
C ILE A 204 -20.13 -51.28 -52.89
N PHE A 205 -21.32 -51.88 -52.98
CA PHE A 205 -21.88 -52.39 -54.22
C PHE A 205 -23.21 -51.73 -54.53
N SER A 206 -23.38 -51.16 -55.72
CA SER A 206 -24.70 -50.76 -56.22
C SER A 206 -25.34 -51.98 -56.90
N TRP A 207 -26.49 -52.44 -56.42
CA TRP A 207 -27.12 -53.68 -56.88
C TRP A 207 -28.62 -53.50 -57.17
N SER A 208 -29.19 -54.38 -57.99
CA SER A 208 -30.64 -54.47 -58.23
C SER A 208 -31.09 -55.91 -58.49
N VAL A 209 -32.39 -56.16 -58.36
CA VAL A 209 -33.02 -57.41 -58.80
C VAL A 209 -33.56 -57.25 -60.22
N GLU A 210 -33.15 -58.13 -61.12
CA GLU A 210 -33.74 -58.22 -62.47
C GLU A 210 -35.24 -58.52 -62.38
N GLU A 211 -36.07 -57.74 -63.08
CA GLU A 211 -37.54 -57.88 -63.12
C GLU A 211 -38.29 -57.57 -61.81
N GLY A 212 -37.59 -57.32 -60.69
CA GLY A 212 -38.18 -57.09 -59.35
C GLY A 212 -38.24 -55.63 -58.88
N GLY A 213 -37.61 -54.69 -59.60
CA GLY A 213 -37.66 -53.24 -59.32
C GLY A 213 -36.89 -52.75 -58.09
N GLU A 214 -36.50 -53.64 -57.17
CA GLU A 214 -35.71 -53.29 -55.98
C GLU A 214 -34.23 -53.03 -56.33
N LYS A 215 -33.70 -51.92 -55.85
CA LYS A 215 -32.30 -51.51 -56.00
C LYS A 215 -31.83 -50.75 -54.76
N ASP A 216 -30.60 -51.02 -54.33
CA ASP A 216 -29.97 -50.32 -53.20
C ASP A 216 -28.44 -50.40 -53.34
N LYS A 217 -27.74 -49.94 -52.32
CA LYS A 217 -26.31 -50.07 -52.13
C LYS A 217 -26.06 -50.97 -50.95
N ALA A 218 -25.16 -51.94 -51.09
CA ALA A 218 -24.71 -52.78 -50.01
C ALA A 218 -23.30 -52.37 -49.55
N VAL A 219 -22.97 -52.62 -48.29
CA VAL A 219 -21.59 -52.54 -47.77
C VAL A 219 -21.20 -53.91 -47.23
N VAL A 220 -20.12 -54.48 -47.76
CA VAL A 220 -19.54 -55.75 -47.33
C VAL A 220 -18.26 -55.45 -46.56
N PHE A 221 -18.30 -55.70 -45.24
CA PHE A 221 -17.18 -55.46 -44.33
C PHE A 221 -16.30 -56.71 -44.18
N SER A 222 -16.92 -57.89 -44.08
CA SER A 222 -16.30 -59.21 -44.01
C SER A 222 -17.29 -60.26 -44.53
N PRO A 223 -16.93 -61.55 -44.63
CA PRO A 223 -17.87 -62.61 -45.03
C PRO A 223 -19.12 -62.70 -44.13
N GLU A 224 -19.00 -62.34 -42.86
CA GLU A 224 -20.03 -62.43 -41.83
C GLU A 224 -20.78 -61.10 -41.62
N ASN A 225 -20.18 -59.96 -42.00
CA ASN A 225 -20.70 -58.63 -41.74
C ASN A 225 -21.04 -57.88 -43.04
N ILE A 226 -22.34 -57.86 -43.37
CA ILE A 226 -22.87 -57.30 -44.61
C ILE A 226 -24.13 -56.49 -44.31
N VAL A 227 -24.21 -55.29 -44.86
CA VAL A 227 -25.44 -54.49 -44.86
C VAL A 227 -25.96 -54.38 -46.28
N LEU A 228 -27.07 -55.05 -46.58
CA LEU A 228 -27.62 -55.16 -47.94
C LEU A 228 -28.29 -53.85 -48.42
N ARG A 229 -29.01 -53.16 -47.52
CA ARG A 229 -29.74 -51.91 -47.80
C ARG A 229 -29.10 -50.71 -47.09
N ALA A 230 -27.91 -50.32 -47.51
CA ALA A 230 -27.10 -49.30 -46.85
C ALA A 230 -27.66 -47.88 -46.99
N THR A 231 -28.44 -47.58 -48.06
CA THR A 231 -29.07 -46.25 -48.21
C THR A 231 -30.20 -46.02 -47.20
N SER A 232 -30.80 -47.09 -46.68
CA SER A 232 -31.82 -47.03 -45.62
C SER A 232 -31.24 -47.24 -44.22
N HIS A 233 -29.96 -47.59 -44.10
CA HIS A 233 -29.33 -47.89 -42.83
C HIS A 233 -28.94 -46.61 -42.06
N LYS A 234 -29.44 -46.47 -40.82
CA LYS A 234 -29.31 -45.26 -39.99
C LYS A 234 -27.89 -44.71 -39.88
N LYS A 235 -26.88 -45.59 -39.76
CA LYS A 235 -25.47 -45.20 -39.59
C LYS A 235 -24.67 -45.14 -40.90
N LEU A 236 -25.14 -45.77 -41.99
CA LEU A 236 -24.36 -45.93 -43.22
C LEU A 236 -24.85 -45.07 -44.38
N ARG A 237 -26.11 -44.63 -44.38
CA ARG A 237 -26.68 -43.81 -45.45
C ARG A 237 -25.78 -42.63 -45.84
N VAL A 238 -25.34 -41.85 -44.86
CA VAL A 238 -24.50 -40.66 -45.09
C VAL A 238 -23.06 -41.05 -45.48
N PRO A 239 -22.33 -41.87 -44.70
CA PRO A 239 -21.01 -42.43 -45.06
C PRO A 239 -20.92 -42.99 -46.48
N VAL A 240 -21.87 -43.86 -46.86
CA VAL A 240 -21.89 -44.54 -48.16
C VAL A 240 -22.11 -43.54 -49.29
N THR A 241 -23.05 -42.60 -49.12
CA THR A 241 -23.29 -41.57 -50.13
C THR A 241 -22.07 -40.70 -50.35
N LYS A 242 -21.37 -40.32 -49.27
CA LYS A 242 -20.13 -39.52 -49.33
C LYS A 242 -18.99 -40.28 -50.01
N ALA A 243 -18.71 -41.51 -49.56
CA ALA A 243 -17.64 -42.33 -50.12
C ALA A 243 -17.83 -42.65 -51.61
N LEU A 244 -19.06 -42.65 -52.12
CA LEU A 244 -19.31 -42.83 -53.55
C LEU A 244 -18.97 -41.59 -54.39
N LEU A 245 -19.03 -40.39 -53.82
CA LEU A 245 -18.66 -39.14 -54.48
C LEU A 245 -17.14 -38.93 -54.54
N ASP A 246 -16.41 -39.47 -53.56
CA ASP A 246 -14.97 -39.30 -53.41
C ASP A 246 -14.21 -40.52 -53.97
N ASP A 247 -13.19 -40.33 -54.79
CA ASP A 247 -12.41 -41.45 -55.34
C ASP A 247 -11.15 -41.80 -54.54
N ARG A 248 -10.70 -40.87 -53.69
CA ARG A 248 -9.50 -41.01 -52.87
C ARG A 248 -9.68 -40.32 -51.53
N SER A 249 -8.80 -40.61 -50.59
CA SER A 249 -8.75 -39.91 -49.30
C SER A 249 -7.30 -39.75 -48.85
N ILE A 250 -7.05 -38.70 -48.07
CA ILE A 250 -5.73 -38.44 -47.49
C ILE A 250 -5.86 -38.60 -45.98
N ILE A 251 -4.98 -39.38 -45.37
CA ILE A 251 -4.84 -39.46 -43.92
C ILE A 251 -3.49 -38.92 -43.48
N ARG A 252 -3.44 -38.37 -42.27
CA ARG A 252 -2.21 -37.93 -41.63
C ARG A 252 -1.83 -38.91 -40.52
N ALA A 253 -0.72 -39.62 -40.70
CA ALA A 253 -0.23 -40.63 -39.76
C ALA A 253 1.31 -40.68 -39.85
N THR A 254 1.96 -41.30 -38.87
CA THR A 254 3.38 -41.67 -38.99
C THR A 254 3.49 -42.95 -39.80
N GLU A 255 2.61 -43.92 -39.54
CA GLU A 255 2.52 -45.22 -40.21
C GLU A 255 1.06 -45.61 -40.49
N ARG A 256 0.84 -46.45 -41.49
CA ARG A 256 -0.47 -47.03 -41.80
C ARG A 256 -0.36 -48.53 -42.04
N GLU A 257 -1.35 -49.27 -41.55
CA GLU A 257 -1.52 -50.69 -41.82
C GLU A 257 -2.90 -50.92 -42.46
N ILE A 258 -2.97 -51.85 -43.42
CA ILE A 258 -4.21 -52.17 -44.14
C ILE A 258 -4.52 -53.66 -43.98
N GLU A 259 -5.59 -53.95 -43.27
CA GLU A 259 -6.17 -55.27 -43.18
C GLU A 259 -7.14 -55.51 -44.35
N VAL A 260 -7.03 -56.66 -45.00
CA VAL A 260 -7.91 -57.06 -46.10
C VAL A 260 -8.75 -58.27 -45.63
N PRO A 261 -9.89 -58.04 -44.96
CA PRO A 261 -10.69 -59.12 -44.37
C PRO A 261 -11.44 -59.96 -45.41
N ILE A 262 -11.61 -59.44 -46.63
CA ILE A 262 -12.31 -60.13 -47.71
C ILE A 262 -11.77 -59.66 -49.07
N SER A 263 -11.60 -60.58 -50.02
CA SER A 263 -11.21 -60.21 -51.38
C SER A 263 -12.38 -59.60 -52.17
N PRO A 264 -12.11 -58.83 -53.24
CA PRO A 264 -13.17 -58.25 -54.06
C PRO A 264 -14.13 -59.28 -54.69
N SER A 265 -13.63 -60.48 -55.00
CA SER A 265 -14.41 -61.56 -55.62
C SER A 265 -15.27 -62.29 -54.59
N GLU A 266 -14.71 -62.58 -53.41
CA GLU A 266 -15.47 -63.14 -52.29
C GLU A 266 -16.59 -62.20 -51.86
N ALA A 267 -16.33 -60.89 -51.83
CA ALA A 267 -17.35 -59.90 -51.46
C ALA A 267 -18.57 -59.91 -52.41
N VAL A 268 -18.37 -60.22 -53.70
CA VAL A 268 -19.47 -60.40 -54.68
C VAL A 268 -20.29 -61.64 -54.37
N LEU A 269 -19.63 -62.78 -54.12
CA LEU A 269 -20.29 -64.04 -53.80
C LEU A 269 -21.10 -63.92 -52.50
N VAL A 270 -20.47 -63.33 -51.48
CA VAL A 270 -21.06 -63.07 -50.17
C VAL A 270 -22.29 -62.16 -50.28
N LEU A 271 -22.20 -61.07 -51.07
CA LEU A 271 -23.33 -60.19 -51.33
C LEU A 271 -24.47 -60.92 -52.04
N LYS A 272 -24.20 -61.61 -53.15
CA LYS A 272 -25.23 -62.31 -53.93
C LYS A 272 -25.92 -63.39 -53.10
N SER A 273 -25.15 -64.16 -52.34
CA SER A 273 -25.68 -65.17 -51.44
C SER A 273 -26.57 -64.56 -50.35
N ARG A 274 -26.14 -63.45 -49.72
CA ARG A 274 -26.93 -62.76 -48.69
C ARG A 274 -28.21 -62.14 -49.26
N ALA A 275 -28.13 -61.50 -50.42
CA ALA A 275 -29.26 -60.88 -51.10
C ALA A 275 -30.28 -61.92 -51.59
N SER A 276 -29.79 -63.04 -52.14
CA SER A 276 -30.63 -64.15 -52.62
C SER A 276 -31.49 -64.70 -51.48
N ARG A 277 -30.89 -64.92 -50.31
CA ARG A 277 -31.61 -65.40 -49.11
C ARG A 277 -32.58 -64.38 -48.52
N GLU A 278 -32.25 -63.09 -48.53
CA GLU A 278 -33.10 -62.04 -47.93
C GLU A 278 -34.27 -61.64 -48.82
N LEU A 279 -34.08 -61.68 -50.13
CA LEU A 279 -35.06 -61.25 -51.13
C LEU A 279 -35.82 -62.42 -51.77
N ASP A 280 -35.47 -63.66 -51.42
CA ASP A 280 -36.02 -64.90 -51.96
C ASP A 280 -35.96 -64.97 -53.51
N VAL A 281 -34.80 -64.61 -54.07
CA VAL A 281 -34.53 -64.65 -55.52
C VAL A 281 -33.25 -65.42 -55.80
N PRO A 282 -33.11 -66.13 -56.93
CA PRO A 282 -31.86 -66.78 -57.30
C PRO A 282 -30.69 -65.79 -57.42
N GLU A 283 -29.48 -66.18 -57.01
CA GLU A 283 -28.26 -65.34 -57.10
C GLU A 283 -28.00 -64.77 -58.52
N GLY A 284 -28.42 -65.51 -59.55
CA GLY A 284 -28.34 -65.10 -60.95
C GLY A 284 -29.20 -63.88 -61.29
N LYS A 285 -30.31 -63.64 -60.58
CA LYS A 285 -31.20 -62.48 -60.77
C LYS A 285 -30.73 -61.21 -60.08
N ILE A 286 -29.63 -61.27 -59.32
CA ILE A 286 -29.04 -60.10 -58.66
C ILE A 286 -27.95 -59.52 -59.55
N ALA A 287 -28.22 -58.34 -60.09
CA ALA A 287 -27.29 -57.57 -60.91
C ALA A 287 -26.49 -56.61 -60.02
N ILE A 288 -25.16 -56.62 -60.18
CA ILE A 288 -24.25 -55.65 -59.55
C ILE A 288 -23.82 -54.68 -60.65
N HIS A 289 -24.15 -53.41 -60.50
CA HIS A 289 -23.86 -52.36 -61.48
C HIS A 289 -22.52 -51.69 -61.24
N GLU A 290 -22.15 -51.56 -59.98
CA GLU A 290 -20.97 -50.80 -59.57
C GLU A 290 -20.36 -51.43 -58.31
N ARG A 291 -19.03 -51.42 -58.23
CA ARG A 291 -18.26 -51.81 -57.05
C ARG A 291 -17.25 -50.72 -56.73
N LYS A 292 -17.24 -50.25 -55.48
CA LYS A 292 -16.25 -49.30 -54.96
C LYS A 292 -15.58 -49.85 -53.71
N LYS A 293 -14.24 -49.87 -53.70
CA LYS A 293 -13.46 -50.17 -52.50
C LYS A 293 -13.51 -48.96 -51.57
N VAL A 294 -13.56 -49.19 -50.27
CA VAL A 294 -13.48 -48.15 -49.23
C VAL A 294 -12.59 -48.63 -48.09
N TYR A 295 -11.99 -47.70 -47.37
CA TYR A 295 -11.23 -47.99 -46.16
C TYR A 295 -11.98 -47.57 -44.90
N ILE A 296 -11.83 -48.35 -43.84
CA ILE A 296 -12.48 -48.14 -42.56
C ILE A 296 -11.40 -47.99 -41.49
N PRO A 297 -11.28 -46.83 -40.84
CA PRO A 297 -10.42 -46.68 -39.69
C PRO A 297 -10.89 -47.58 -38.54
N LYS A 298 -10.03 -48.48 -38.06
CA LYS A 298 -10.34 -49.45 -36.99
C LYS A 298 -9.71 -49.05 -35.68
N MET A 299 -8.39 -48.87 -35.69
CA MET A 299 -7.61 -48.59 -34.49
C MET A 299 -6.56 -47.54 -34.78
N ALA A 300 -6.23 -46.75 -33.77
CA ALA A 300 -5.09 -45.85 -33.81
C ALA A 300 -4.23 -46.05 -32.57
N GLU A 301 -2.93 -46.23 -32.78
CA GLU A 301 -1.94 -46.37 -31.74
C GLU A 301 -1.05 -45.12 -31.72
N LEU A 302 -0.87 -44.54 -30.53
CA LEU A 302 -0.17 -43.29 -30.34
C LEU A 302 0.97 -43.49 -29.35
N GLU A 303 2.16 -43.07 -29.74
CA GLU A 303 3.26 -42.86 -28.81
C GLU A 303 3.38 -41.38 -28.50
N LEU A 304 3.39 -41.05 -27.22
CA LEU A 304 3.27 -39.69 -26.72
C LEU A 304 4.46 -39.38 -25.82
N LYS A 305 5.02 -38.19 -26.00
CA LYS A 305 5.95 -37.59 -25.04
C LYS A 305 5.15 -36.77 -24.04
N VAL A 306 5.34 -37.02 -22.75
CA VAL A 306 4.58 -36.41 -21.66
C VAL A 306 5.55 -35.75 -20.69
N GLY A 307 5.88 -34.48 -20.95
CA GLY A 307 7.02 -33.79 -20.33
C GLY A 307 8.33 -34.50 -20.66
N GLU A 308 8.97 -35.08 -19.66
CA GLU A 308 10.19 -35.90 -19.80
C GLU A 308 9.91 -37.41 -19.79
N ASN A 309 8.64 -37.81 -19.70
CA ASN A 309 8.20 -39.20 -19.71
C ASN A 309 7.62 -39.60 -21.08
N ALA A 310 7.31 -40.89 -21.24
CA ALA A 310 6.65 -41.45 -22.40
C ALA A 310 5.33 -42.14 -22.00
N ALA A 311 4.34 -42.07 -22.89
CA ALA A 311 3.05 -42.74 -22.74
C ALA A 311 2.61 -43.38 -24.05
N LYS A 312 1.74 -44.38 -23.95
CA LYS A 312 1.10 -45.01 -25.11
C LYS A 312 -0.41 -44.89 -25.00
N ALA A 313 -1.07 -44.61 -26.11
CA ALA A 313 -2.52 -44.64 -26.17
C ALA A 313 -3.00 -45.50 -27.33
N VAL A 314 -4.01 -46.33 -27.09
CA VAL A 314 -4.68 -47.12 -28.12
C VAL A 314 -6.12 -46.65 -28.17
N VAL A 315 -6.59 -46.30 -29.37
CA VAL A 315 -7.95 -45.80 -29.58
C VAL A 315 -8.67 -46.69 -30.57
N ASN A 316 -9.79 -47.27 -30.13
CA ASN A 316 -10.72 -47.93 -31.02
C ASN A 316 -11.58 -46.86 -31.72
N LEU A 317 -11.44 -46.77 -33.04
CA LEU A 317 -12.09 -45.73 -33.84
C LEU A 317 -13.56 -46.04 -34.15
N GLU A 318 -14.01 -47.28 -33.95
CA GLU A 318 -15.40 -47.69 -34.18
C GLU A 318 -16.31 -47.33 -33.00
N ASN A 319 -15.84 -47.55 -31.77
CA ASN A 319 -16.60 -47.31 -30.55
C ASN A 319 -16.10 -46.11 -29.73
N ASN A 320 -14.97 -45.50 -30.14
CA ASN A 320 -14.34 -44.35 -29.49
C ASN A 320 -13.71 -44.60 -28.11
N GLU A 321 -13.49 -45.85 -27.73
CA GLU A 321 -12.81 -46.22 -26.49
C GLU A 321 -11.31 -45.88 -26.55
N ILE A 322 -10.76 -45.39 -25.43
CA ILE A 322 -9.37 -44.96 -25.31
C ILE A 322 -8.74 -45.73 -24.16
N GLU A 323 -7.68 -46.47 -24.45
CA GLU A 323 -6.79 -47.05 -23.45
C GLU A 323 -5.52 -46.20 -23.39
N PHE A 324 -5.23 -45.65 -22.21
CA PHE A 324 -4.05 -44.80 -22.00
C PHE A 324 -3.13 -45.40 -20.95
N HIS A 325 -1.89 -45.64 -21.34
CA HIS A 325 -0.89 -46.30 -20.52
C HIS A 325 0.28 -45.33 -20.26
N ILE A 326 0.46 -44.96 -19.00
CA ILE A 326 1.61 -44.19 -18.52
C ILE A 326 2.05 -44.71 -17.15
N THR A 327 3.35 -44.90 -16.95
CA THR A 327 3.94 -45.22 -15.66
C THR A 327 4.58 -43.97 -15.05
N PRO A 328 4.44 -43.71 -13.74
CA PRO A 328 5.19 -42.64 -13.08
C PRO A 328 6.69 -42.81 -13.29
N LEU A 329 7.43 -41.70 -13.35
CA LEU A 329 8.90 -41.73 -13.41
C LEU A 329 9.45 -42.34 -12.12
N SER A 330 10.65 -42.95 -12.18
CA SER A 330 11.27 -43.64 -11.05
C SER A 330 11.73 -42.67 -9.95
N ASP A 331 11.89 -43.17 -8.73
CA ASP A 331 12.44 -42.39 -7.62
C ASP A 331 13.87 -41.92 -7.90
N GLU A 332 14.69 -42.78 -8.50
CA GLU A 332 16.07 -42.48 -8.89
C GLU A 332 16.16 -41.28 -9.84
N TYR A 333 15.27 -41.21 -10.84
CA TYR A 333 15.19 -40.07 -11.75
C TYR A 333 14.94 -38.74 -10.99
N PHE A 334 14.02 -38.73 -10.03
CA PHE A 334 13.71 -37.51 -9.27
C PHE A 334 14.84 -37.13 -8.33
N LEU A 335 15.49 -38.11 -7.69
CA LEU A 335 16.65 -37.88 -6.83
C LEU A 335 17.81 -37.27 -7.62
N GLU A 336 18.15 -37.81 -8.79
CA GLU A 336 19.19 -37.24 -9.66
C GLU A 336 18.85 -35.83 -10.13
N LYS A 337 17.59 -35.61 -10.57
CA LYS A 337 17.14 -34.30 -11.02
C LYS A 337 17.18 -33.26 -9.90
N ALA A 338 16.76 -33.63 -8.69
CA ALA A 338 16.85 -32.76 -7.53
C ALA A 338 18.31 -32.41 -7.20
N ARG A 339 19.22 -33.39 -7.21
CA ARG A 339 20.66 -33.15 -7.01
C ARG A 339 21.23 -32.17 -8.03
N GLY A 340 20.85 -32.32 -9.31
CA GLY A 340 21.25 -31.40 -10.38
C GLY A 340 20.78 -29.96 -10.11
N ILE A 341 19.50 -29.77 -9.80
CA ILE A 341 18.92 -28.45 -9.50
C ILE A 341 19.62 -27.80 -8.30
N ILE A 342 19.82 -28.55 -7.21
CA ILE A 342 20.47 -28.03 -6.00
C ILE A 342 21.92 -27.68 -6.28
N SER A 343 22.68 -28.55 -6.95
CA SER A 343 24.07 -28.29 -7.29
C SER A 343 24.25 -27.08 -8.20
N GLU A 344 23.35 -26.86 -9.16
CA GLU A 344 23.37 -25.68 -10.04
C GLU A 344 23.07 -24.39 -9.26
N GLN A 345 22.14 -24.46 -8.30
CA GLN A 345 21.70 -23.28 -7.55
C GLN A 345 22.66 -22.88 -6.42
N THR A 346 23.19 -23.84 -5.66
CA THR A 346 24.03 -23.58 -4.47
C THR A 346 25.52 -23.82 -4.70
N GLY A 347 25.89 -24.53 -5.78
CA GLY A 347 27.25 -25.01 -6.01
C GLY A 347 27.67 -26.18 -5.10
N GLU A 348 26.75 -26.73 -4.30
CA GLU A 348 27.05 -27.77 -3.30
C GLU A 348 26.47 -29.14 -3.65
N LYS A 349 27.11 -30.18 -3.10
CA LYS A 349 26.61 -31.55 -3.18
C LYS A 349 25.61 -31.81 -2.05
N THR A 350 24.58 -32.57 -2.35
CA THR A 350 23.58 -33.02 -1.36
C THR A 350 24.20 -34.02 -0.40
N VAL A 351 24.02 -33.82 0.90
CA VAL A 351 24.49 -34.72 1.97
C VAL A 351 23.39 -35.72 2.35
N GLU A 352 22.17 -35.21 2.56
CA GLU A 352 21.00 -36.03 2.87
C GLU A 352 19.85 -35.68 1.93
N ILE A 353 19.08 -36.69 1.56
CA ILE A 353 17.95 -36.57 0.65
C ILE A 353 16.90 -37.64 1.00
N ASP A 354 15.66 -37.20 1.12
CA ASP A 354 14.48 -38.03 1.37
C ASP A 354 13.44 -37.75 0.28
N LEU A 355 12.66 -38.76 -0.07
CA LEU A 355 11.66 -38.69 -1.12
C LEU A 355 10.31 -39.19 -0.60
N LYS A 356 9.26 -38.39 -0.83
CA LYS A 356 7.88 -38.75 -0.53
C LYS A 356 6.99 -38.58 -1.75
N ARG A 357 6.16 -39.58 -2.01
CA ARG A 357 5.12 -39.54 -3.06
C ARG A 357 3.77 -39.26 -2.43
N ASP A 358 3.06 -38.27 -2.97
CA ASP A 358 1.67 -37.98 -2.58
C ASP A 358 0.85 -37.54 -3.80
N LYS A 359 -0.28 -38.21 -4.06
CA LYS A 359 -1.27 -37.84 -5.09
C LYS A 359 -0.67 -37.44 -6.44
N GLY A 360 0.27 -38.23 -6.96
CA GLY A 360 0.92 -37.99 -8.26
C GLY A 360 1.95 -36.85 -8.26
N LYS A 361 2.34 -36.35 -7.08
CA LYS A 361 3.48 -35.44 -6.86
C LYS A 361 4.59 -36.19 -6.15
N VAL A 362 5.82 -35.75 -6.41
CA VAL A 362 7.02 -36.25 -5.74
C VAL A 362 7.67 -35.07 -5.04
N LYS A 363 7.75 -35.14 -3.72
CA LYS A 363 8.40 -34.13 -2.88
C LYS A 363 9.71 -34.71 -2.37
N ILE A 364 10.79 -33.99 -2.63
CA ILE A 364 12.13 -34.33 -2.20
C ILE A 364 12.55 -33.27 -1.20
N THR A 365 13.00 -33.71 -0.03
CA THR A 365 13.55 -32.83 1.01
C THR A 365 14.96 -33.27 1.34
N GLY A 366 15.85 -32.35 1.64
CA GLY A 366 17.22 -32.70 1.96
C GLY A 366 18.04 -31.54 2.46
N ARG A 367 19.33 -31.79 2.62
CA ARG A 367 20.31 -30.78 3.00
C ARG A 367 21.63 -30.97 2.27
N THR A 368 22.30 -29.84 2.10
CA THR A 368 23.70 -29.69 1.71
C THR A 368 24.50 -29.32 2.97
N GLU A 369 25.76 -28.91 2.81
CA GLU A 369 26.57 -28.43 3.93
C GLU A 369 25.95 -27.15 4.52
N ARG A 370 25.56 -26.20 3.66
CA ARG A 370 25.06 -24.88 4.11
C ARG A 370 23.55 -24.66 3.94
N PHE A 371 22.86 -25.47 3.15
CA PHE A 371 21.46 -25.24 2.79
C PHE A 371 20.56 -26.42 3.12
N SER A 372 19.32 -26.12 3.53
CA SER A 372 18.19 -27.03 3.48
C SER A 372 17.38 -26.79 2.20
N PHE A 373 16.81 -27.85 1.64
CA PHE A 373 16.02 -27.73 0.41
C PHE A 373 14.79 -28.62 0.38
N GLU A 374 13.82 -28.18 -0.40
CA GLU A 374 12.61 -28.88 -0.76
C GLU A 374 12.34 -28.68 -2.26
N VAL A 375 12.29 -29.76 -3.02
CA VAL A 375 11.94 -29.73 -4.44
C VAL A 375 10.71 -30.60 -4.67
N SER A 376 9.68 -30.02 -5.29
CA SER A 376 8.46 -30.73 -5.64
C SER A 376 8.38 -30.91 -7.14
N PHE A 377 7.99 -32.10 -7.59
CA PHE A 377 7.83 -32.47 -9.00
C PHE A 377 6.45 -33.07 -9.27
N ASN A 378 6.04 -33.02 -10.54
CA ASN A 378 4.98 -33.87 -11.04
C ASN A 378 5.52 -35.29 -11.28
N GLY A 379 4.90 -36.28 -10.65
CA GLY A 379 5.34 -37.68 -10.69
C GLY A 379 5.25 -38.35 -12.06
N TYR A 380 4.44 -37.81 -12.97
CA TYR A 380 4.27 -38.35 -14.33
C TYR A 380 5.06 -37.59 -15.38
N THR A 381 5.20 -36.27 -15.26
CA THR A 381 5.83 -35.45 -16.32
C THR A 381 7.29 -35.09 -16.03
N GLY A 382 7.76 -35.27 -14.80
CA GLY A 382 9.11 -34.87 -14.39
C GLY A 382 9.28 -33.37 -14.15
N LYS A 383 8.21 -32.58 -14.32
CA LYS A 383 8.27 -31.12 -14.26
C LYS A 383 8.42 -30.62 -12.81
N PRO A 384 9.35 -29.67 -12.54
CA PRO A 384 9.41 -28.98 -11.26
C PRO A 384 8.13 -28.16 -11.01
N LEU A 385 7.53 -28.35 -9.84
CA LEU A 385 6.37 -27.61 -9.35
C LEU A 385 6.78 -26.50 -8.38
N GLY A 386 7.88 -26.69 -7.66
CA GLY A 386 8.43 -25.71 -6.73
C GLY A 386 9.82 -26.12 -6.25
N VAL A 387 10.68 -25.12 -6.05
CA VAL A 387 12.03 -25.27 -5.53
C VAL A 387 12.16 -24.29 -4.37
N GLY A 388 12.38 -24.81 -3.17
CA GLY A 388 12.72 -24.04 -1.97
C GLY A 388 14.12 -24.43 -1.54
N VAL A 389 15.02 -23.46 -1.47
CA VAL A 389 16.39 -23.64 -0.95
C VAL A 389 16.64 -22.50 0.01
N LEU A 390 17.12 -22.82 1.21
CA LEU A 390 17.38 -21.84 2.24
C LEU A 390 18.65 -22.19 3.02
N MET A 391 19.51 -21.19 3.18
CA MET A 391 20.71 -21.28 4.00
C MET A 391 20.34 -21.45 5.48
N ASN A 392 21.05 -22.35 6.14
CA ASN A 392 20.91 -22.63 7.56
C ASN A 392 21.57 -21.50 8.38
N ASP A 393 21.11 -21.29 9.62
CA ASP A 393 21.60 -20.19 10.47
C ASP A 393 23.10 -20.31 10.77
N GLU A 394 23.58 -21.52 11.10
CA GLU A 394 25.00 -21.78 11.33
C GLU A 394 25.88 -21.40 10.12
N ALA A 395 25.40 -21.68 8.90
CA ALA A 395 26.12 -21.37 7.68
C ALA A 395 26.11 -19.87 7.34
N LEU A 396 25.03 -19.15 7.73
CA LEU A 396 24.96 -17.70 7.62
C LEU A 396 25.95 -17.04 8.58
N ASP A 397 25.97 -17.49 9.84
CA ASP A 397 26.91 -16.99 10.84
C ASP A 397 28.36 -17.25 10.44
N GLU A 398 28.66 -18.45 9.93
CA GLU A 398 29.99 -18.80 9.43
C GLU A 398 30.37 -17.95 8.21
N LEU A 399 29.44 -17.72 7.28
CA LEU A 399 29.67 -16.87 6.12
C LEU A 399 30.04 -15.44 6.54
N LEU A 400 29.29 -14.86 7.49
CA LEU A 400 29.54 -13.51 7.99
C LEU A 400 30.89 -13.44 8.72
N ARG A 401 31.18 -14.37 9.62
CA ARG A 401 32.48 -14.45 10.34
C ARG A 401 33.66 -14.65 9.41
N ARG A 402 33.52 -15.45 8.35
CA ARG A 402 34.60 -15.67 7.39
C ARG A 402 34.84 -14.45 6.51
N THR A 403 33.77 -13.73 6.17
CA THR A 403 33.85 -12.53 5.31
C THR A 403 34.37 -11.33 6.08
N TYR A 404 33.95 -11.18 7.34
CA TYR A 404 34.36 -10.10 8.24
C TYR A 404 34.90 -10.69 9.55
N PRO A 405 36.14 -11.22 9.54
CA PRO A 405 36.72 -11.91 10.70
C PRO A 405 36.90 -11.03 11.93
N ASP A 406 37.19 -9.75 11.71
CA ASP A 406 37.35 -8.74 12.77
C ASP A 406 36.06 -7.93 13.00
N GLY A 407 34.95 -8.30 12.34
CA GLY A 407 33.69 -7.59 12.40
C GLY A 407 32.76 -8.08 13.50
N GLU A 408 32.06 -7.17 14.16
CA GLU A 408 31.01 -7.48 15.13
C GLU A 408 29.63 -7.28 14.48
N VAL A 409 28.77 -8.31 14.52
CA VAL A 409 27.41 -8.20 13.99
C VAL A 409 26.55 -7.44 15.00
N LEU A 410 26.18 -6.21 14.67
CA LEU A 410 25.33 -5.34 15.50
C LEU A 410 23.85 -5.72 15.37
N ASN A 411 23.44 -6.09 14.15
CA ASN A 411 22.06 -6.41 13.83
C ASN A 411 22.01 -7.40 12.66
N LEU A 412 21.03 -8.31 12.68
CA LEU A 412 20.79 -9.29 11.62
C LEU A 412 19.28 -9.43 11.41
N GLU A 413 18.80 -8.91 10.28
CA GLU A 413 17.41 -9.07 9.87
C GLU A 413 17.30 -10.19 8.83
N LYS A 414 16.61 -11.28 9.19
CA LYS A 414 16.42 -12.44 8.31
C LYS A 414 15.04 -12.41 7.64
N GLY A 415 15.03 -12.15 6.33
CA GLY A 415 13.86 -12.31 5.47
C GLY A 415 13.70 -13.74 4.94
N LYS A 416 12.75 -13.94 4.00
CA LYS A 416 12.46 -15.27 3.41
C LYS A 416 13.55 -15.80 2.48
N LYS A 417 14.26 -14.91 1.78
CA LYS A 417 15.28 -15.24 0.77
C LYS A 417 16.55 -14.43 0.93
N VAL A 418 16.50 -13.38 1.74
CA VAL A 418 17.58 -12.41 1.91
C VAL A 418 17.73 -12.17 3.41
N ALA A 419 18.96 -12.10 3.89
CA ALA A 419 19.28 -11.57 5.21
C ALA A 419 20.11 -10.29 5.04
N VAL A 420 19.90 -9.32 5.92
CA VAL A 420 20.67 -8.08 5.96
C VAL A 420 21.37 -8.01 7.32
N ALA A 421 22.68 -7.88 7.29
CA ALA A 421 23.52 -7.79 8.49
C ALA A 421 24.21 -6.42 8.56
N ASP A 422 24.19 -5.80 9.73
CA ASP A 422 24.98 -4.60 10.04
C ASP A 422 26.22 -5.04 10.81
N ILE A 423 27.40 -4.83 10.24
CA ILE A 423 28.67 -5.33 10.76
C ILE A 423 29.57 -4.15 11.11
N LEU A 424 29.87 -4.00 12.40
CA LEU A 424 30.83 -3.02 12.89
C LEU A 424 32.25 -3.42 12.50
N LEU A 425 32.95 -2.48 11.87
CA LEU A 425 34.36 -2.57 11.49
C LEU A 425 35.10 -1.38 12.10
N GLY A 426 36.44 -1.43 12.10
CA GLY A 426 37.26 -0.34 12.64
C GLY A 426 37.07 1.00 11.91
N ASP A 427 36.63 0.98 10.65
CA ASP A 427 36.46 2.14 9.78
C ASP A 427 35.00 2.49 9.47
N GLY A 428 34.02 1.80 10.06
CA GLY A 428 32.60 2.04 9.77
C GLY A 428 31.68 0.87 10.10
N ILE A 429 30.45 0.92 9.59
CA ILE A 429 29.50 -0.20 9.68
C ILE A 429 29.18 -0.66 8.25
N ALA A 430 29.57 -1.87 7.90
CA ALA A 430 29.21 -2.48 6.62
C ALA A 430 27.79 -3.05 6.69
N VAL A 431 26.94 -2.68 5.74
CA VAL A 431 25.61 -3.27 5.57
C VAL A 431 25.70 -4.30 4.47
N VAL A 432 25.47 -5.56 4.83
CA VAL A 432 25.70 -6.71 3.97
C VAL A 432 24.40 -7.42 3.70
N GLU A 433 24.05 -7.53 2.43
CA GLU A 433 22.91 -8.32 1.97
C GLU A 433 23.39 -9.71 1.55
N VAL A 434 22.79 -10.75 2.12
CA VAL A 434 23.09 -12.15 1.85
C VAL A 434 21.90 -12.82 1.18
N ASP A 435 22.10 -13.36 -0.04
CA ASP A 435 21.11 -14.21 -0.71
C ASP A 435 21.11 -15.59 -0.04
N LEU A 436 20.08 -15.86 0.76
CA LEU A 436 19.92 -17.12 1.50
C LEU A 436 19.64 -18.32 0.58
N THR A 437 19.37 -18.12 -0.71
CA THR A 437 19.09 -19.20 -1.67
C THR A 437 20.31 -19.66 -2.44
N ARG A 438 21.39 -18.85 -2.45
CA ARG A 438 22.65 -19.09 -3.16
C ARG A 438 23.89 -19.01 -2.28
N GLY A 439 23.80 -18.29 -1.17
CA GLY A 439 24.93 -18.02 -0.26
C GLY A 439 25.93 -16.99 -0.80
N SER A 440 25.54 -16.23 -1.83
CA SER A 440 26.27 -15.04 -2.26
C SER A 440 25.91 -13.86 -1.38
N TYR A 441 26.85 -12.93 -1.19
CA TYR A 441 26.64 -11.71 -0.43
C TYR A 441 27.14 -10.50 -1.21
N THR A 442 26.65 -9.33 -0.82
CA THR A 442 27.07 -8.04 -1.35
C THR A 442 27.05 -6.99 -0.25
N GLU A 443 28.11 -6.21 -0.11
CA GLU A 443 28.07 -4.99 0.70
C GLU A 443 27.25 -3.95 -0.08
N VAL A 444 26.07 -3.60 0.45
CA VAL A 444 25.14 -2.66 -0.22
C VAL A 444 25.43 -1.21 0.11
N ARG A 445 26.09 -0.95 1.25
CA ARG A 445 26.58 0.36 1.68
C ARG A 445 27.49 0.23 2.89
N ARG A 446 28.20 1.31 3.17
CA ARG A 446 29.01 1.51 4.37
C ARG A 446 28.54 2.77 5.09
N LEU A 447 28.17 2.64 6.36
CA LEU A 447 27.81 3.74 7.25
C LEU A 447 29.07 4.23 7.99
N PRO A 448 29.13 5.50 8.44
CA PRO A 448 30.23 5.99 9.26
C PRO A 448 30.35 5.19 10.56
N SER A 449 31.55 5.22 11.14
CA SER A 449 31.77 4.60 12.45
C SER A 449 30.99 5.34 13.54
N PRO A 450 30.56 4.67 14.63
CA PRO A 450 29.92 5.34 15.76
C PRO A 450 30.74 6.49 16.32
N GLU A 451 32.07 6.37 16.35
CA GLU A 451 32.99 7.42 16.81
C GLU A 451 33.03 8.63 15.88
N GLU A 452 33.03 8.41 14.57
CA GLU A 452 33.00 9.48 13.57
C GLU A 452 31.65 10.21 13.60
N ALA A 453 30.55 9.46 13.64
CA ALA A 453 29.21 10.02 13.75
C ALA A 453 29.01 10.78 15.07
N TYR A 454 29.58 10.27 16.17
CA TYR A 454 29.59 10.94 17.47
C TYR A 454 30.29 12.29 17.42
N LYS A 455 31.49 12.38 16.83
CA LYS A 455 32.21 13.66 16.70
C LYS A 455 31.38 14.72 16.00
N ASN A 456 30.78 14.37 14.86
CA ASN A 456 29.92 15.28 14.10
C ASN A 456 28.66 15.66 14.88
N ALA A 457 27.98 14.67 15.49
CA ALA A 457 26.77 14.89 16.26
C ALA A 457 27.02 15.79 17.48
N ARG A 458 28.10 15.52 18.23
CA ARG A 458 28.52 16.32 19.39
C ARG A 458 28.76 17.76 18.99
N GLU A 459 29.55 18.00 17.94
CA GLU A 459 29.84 19.36 17.47
C GLU A 459 28.57 20.12 17.09
N VAL A 460 27.63 19.47 16.39
CA VAL A 460 26.36 20.09 16.01
C VAL A 460 25.52 20.44 17.25
N ILE A 461 25.41 19.54 18.22
CA ILE A 461 24.58 19.76 19.41
C ILE A 461 25.20 20.81 20.34
N GLU A 462 26.47 20.69 20.71
CA GLU A 462 27.15 21.60 21.64
C GLU A 462 27.25 23.04 21.09
N ASN A 463 27.34 23.22 19.77
CA ASN A 463 27.34 24.55 19.15
C ASN A 463 25.96 25.23 19.13
N ASN A 464 24.87 24.47 19.26
CA ASN A 464 23.52 24.97 19.07
C ASN A 464 22.68 24.97 20.35
N PHE A 465 23.06 24.22 21.38
CA PHE A 465 22.29 24.05 22.61
C PHE A 465 23.19 24.29 23.83
N PRO A 466 22.65 24.76 24.97
CA PRO A 466 23.42 25.05 26.18
C PRO A 466 23.77 23.76 26.96
N ILE A 467 24.32 22.77 26.27
CA ILE A 467 24.77 21.48 26.80
C ILE A 467 26.23 21.28 26.36
N GLY A 468 27.08 20.83 27.29
CA GLY A 468 28.50 20.59 27.01
C GLY A 468 28.96 19.23 27.50
N ASP A 469 30.15 18.84 27.06
CA ASP A 469 30.84 17.61 27.43
C ASP A 469 29.99 16.36 27.21
N LEU A 470 29.29 16.32 26.07
CA LEU A 470 28.51 15.16 25.65
C LEU A 470 29.43 13.98 25.33
N GLU A 471 29.17 12.83 25.95
CA GLU A 471 29.82 11.56 25.69
C GLU A 471 28.85 10.59 25.01
N LEU A 472 29.38 9.71 24.15
CA LEU A 472 28.58 8.65 23.53
C LEU A 472 28.26 7.56 24.55
N ASN A 473 26.99 7.46 24.96
CA ASN A 473 26.52 6.43 25.89
C ASN A 473 26.19 5.12 25.14
N SER A 474 25.45 5.22 24.03
CA SER A 474 25.11 4.05 23.20
C SER A 474 24.75 4.45 21.77
N TYR A 475 24.70 3.47 20.87
CA TYR A 475 24.30 3.66 19.48
C TYR A 475 23.52 2.44 18.96
N ARG A 476 22.72 2.66 17.92
CA ARG A 476 22.07 1.57 17.16
C ARG A 476 21.87 1.94 15.70
N VAL A 477 21.91 0.93 14.83
CA VAL A 477 21.57 1.08 13.42
C VAL A 477 20.06 0.96 13.25
N LEU A 478 19.46 1.89 12.53
CA LEU A 478 18.04 1.90 12.18
C LEU A 478 17.87 1.68 10.68
N GLU A 479 16.99 0.74 10.32
CA GLU A 479 16.63 0.44 8.93
C GLU A 479 17.83 0.17 8.01
N HIS A 480 18.95 -0.31 8.57
CA HIS A 480 20.21 -0.53 7.84
C HIS A 480 20.70 0.72 7.08
N LYS A 481 20.33 1.92 7.55
CA LYS A 481 20.57 3.18 6.83
C LYS A 481 20.98 4.32 7.74
N TYR A 482 20.39 4.42 8.93
CA TYR A 482 20.64 5.52 9.85
C TYR A 482 21.36 5.03 11.08
N LEU A 483 22.16 5.90 11.67
CA LEU A 483 22.77 5.65 12.96
C LEU A 483 22.11 6.55 13.99
N GLU A 484 21.54 5.96 15.04
CA GLU A 484 21.02 6.71 16.18
C GLU A 484 22.04 6.64 17.30
N LEU A 485 22.41 7.80 17.83
CA LEU A 485 23.36 8.00 18.90
C LEU A 485 22.64 8.53 20.13
N ILE A 486 22.94 7.96 21.29
CA ILE A 486 22.49 8.47 22.59
C ILE A 486 23.70 9.09 23.27
N LEU A 487 23.66 10.41 23.43
CA LEU A 487 24.71 11.21 24.03
C LEU A 487 24.26 11.70 25.41
N GLU A 488 25.14 11.66 26.39
CA GLU A 488 24.84 12.07 27.78
C GLU A 488 25.98 12.90 28.37
N SER A 489 25.62 13.80 29.29
CA SER A 489 26.53 14.66 30.04
C SER A 489 25.89 15.02 31.39
N GLY A 490 26.62 15.71 32.26
CA GLY A 490 26.03 16.32 33.47
C GLY A 490 24.98 17.39 33.15
N ASP A 491 25.10 18.02 31.98
CA ASP A 491 24.22 19.10 31.54
C ASP A 491 22.92 18.60 30.90
N GLY A 492 22.87 17.34 30.46
CA GLY A 492 21.69 16.76 29.81
C GLY A 492 21.98 15.56 28.93
N LYS A 493 20.99 15.22 28.10
CA LYS A 493 21.07 14.14 27.11
C LYS A 493 20.65 14.62 25.72
N ALA A 494 21.19 13.99 24.68
CA ALA A 494 20.76 14.18 23.32
C ALA A 494 20.61 12.83 22.60
N VAL A 495 19.51 12.66 21.87
CA VAL A 495 19.32 11.55 20.93
C VAL A 495 19.47 12.11 19.54
N VAL A 496 20.44 11.62 18.77
CA VAL A 496 20.80 12.18 17.46
C VAL A 496 20.70 11.10 16.39
N LYS A 497 19.96 11.38 15.32
CA LYS A 497 19.85 10.50 14.15
C LYS A 497 20.73 11.04 13.03
N VAL A 498 21.63 10.20 12.53
CA VAL A 498 22.63 10.52 11.51
C VAL A 498 22.31 9.75 10.23
N ASP A 499 22.41 10.42 9.07
CA ASP A 499 22.34 9.75 7.76
C ASP A 499 23.62 8.94 7.54
N GLY A 500 23.50 7.63 7.34
CA GLY A 500 24.66 6.79 7.12
C GLY A 500 25.33 6.97 5.76
N ALA A 501 24.72 7.66 4.80
CA ALA A 501 25.34 7.95 3.50
C ALA A 501 26.20 9.22 3.54
N THR A 502 25.78 10.25 4.27
CA THR A 502 26.46 11.56 4.29
C THR A 502 27.18 11.83 5.61
N GLY A 503 26.79 11.16 6.70
CA GLY A 503 27.27 11.47 8.05
C GLY A 503 26.60 12.71 8.66
N ASP A 504 25.58 13.27 8.01
CA ASP A 504 24.89 14.47 8.47
C ASP A 504 23.86 14.15 9.56
N VAL A 505 23.65 15.09 10.48
CA VAL A 505 22.56 15.03 11.46
C VAL A 505 21.23 15.29 10.75
N LEU A 506 20.35 14.29 10.75
CA LEU A 506 19.00 14.38 10.15
C LEU A 506 17.95 14.86 11.15
N ASP A 507 18.04 14.39 12.38
CA ASP A 507 17.06 14.66 13.43
C ASP A 507 17.74 14.60 14.81
N TYR A 508 17.19 15.30 15.78
CA TYR A 508 17.70 15.32 17.14
C TYR A 508 16.62 15.64 18.17
N ILE A 509 16.83 15.16 19.39
CA ILE A 509 16.08 15.54 20.59
C ILE A 509 17.10 15.88 21.67
N VAL A 510 17.01 17.08 22.25
CA VAL A 510 17.92 17.57 23.30
C VAL A 510 17.12 17.88 24.55
N GLU A 511 17.58 17.38 25.69
CA GLU A 511 17.00 17.65 27.01
C GLU A 511 18.11 18.03 28.00
N ILE A 512 18.10 19.27 28.48
CA ILE A 512 18.98 19.73 29.57
C ILE A 512 18.50 19.21 30.92
N THR A 513 19.38 19.14 31.91
CA THR A 513 19.02 18.80 33.29
C THR A 513 18.33 19.97 34.01
N PRO A 514 17.56 19.70 35.08
CA PRO A 514 17.03 20.76 35.96
C PRO A 514 18.15 21.67 36.52
N GLU A 515 19.32 21.10 36.81
CA GLU A 515 20.51 21.81 37.28
C GLU A 515 21.01 22.79 36.24
N ARG A 516 21.14 22.34 34.99
CA ARG A 516 21.55 23.20 33.88
C ARG A 516 20.54 24.32 33.62
N ALA A 517 19.24 24.04 33.73
CA ALA A 517 18.20 25.05 33.62
C ALA A 517 18.32 26.13 34.71
N LYS A 518 18.71 25.77 35.94
CA LYS A 518 19.00 26.73 37.02
C LYS A 518 20.17 27.63 36.66
N GLU A 519 21.26 27.06 36.16
CA GLU A 519 22.45 27.84 35.77
C GLU A 519 22.12 28.87 34.68
N ILE A 520 21.41 28.45 33.63
CA ILE A 520 20.95 29.33 32.54
C ILE A 520 20.13 30.51 33.09
N VAL A 521 19.20 30.24 34.03
CA VAL A 521 18.41 31.31 34.66
C VAL A 521 19.26 32.19 35.55
N ALA A 522 20.17 31.63 36.35
CA ALA A 522 21.06 32.39 37.22
C ALA A 522 21.99 33.32 36.42
N GLU A 523 22.46 32.89 35.25
CA GLU A 523 23.29 33.71 34.36
C GLU A 523 22.53 34.90 33.76
N LYS A 524 21.26 34.70 33.38
CA LYS A 524 20.39 35.73 32.79
C LYS A 524 19.78 36.67 33.82
N TYR A 525 19.45 36.16 35.01
CA TYR A 525 18.79 36.88 36.11
C TYR A 525 19.69 36.95 37.35
N ARG A 526 20.90 37.47 37.19
CA ARG A 526 21.97 37.48 38.22
C ARG A 526 21.59 38.11 39.56
N GLU A 527 20.61 39.01 39.57
CA GLU A 527 20.14 39.69 40.79
C GLU A 527 19.09 38.87 41.57
N PHE A 528 18.66 37.72 41.05
CA PHE A 528 17.65 36.86 41.64
C PHE A 528 18.27 35.55 42.12
N GLY A 529 17.93 35.15 43.35
CA GLY A 529 18.24 33.83 43.90
C GLY A 529 17.15 32.84 43.52
N ILE A 530 17.54 31.69 42.97
CA ILE A 530 16.60 30.62 42.60
C ILE A 530 16.12 29.91 43.88
N THR A 531 14.81 29.74 44.02
CA THR A 531 14.18 29.12 45.20
C THR A 531 13.53 27.78 44.91
N ALA A 532 13.01 27.59 43.69
CA ALA A 532 12.37 26.33 43.30
C ALA A 532 12.52 26.07 41.80
N VAL A 533 12.53 24.79 41.43
CA VAL A 533 12.44 24.32 40.06
C VAL A 533 11.40 23.21 40.00
N GLU A 534 10.44 23.38 39.12
CA GLU A 534 9.40 22.42 38.80
C GLU A 534 9.64 21.90 37.38
N GLU A 535 9.54 20.59 37.20
CA GLU A 535 9.74 19.93 35.93
C GLU A 535 8.40 19.47 35.35
N ALA A 536 8.15 19.85 34.10
CA ALA A 536 7.07 19.35 33.28
C ALA A 536 7.63 18.62 32.04
N GLU A 537 6.75 18.01 31.25
CA GLU A 537 7.13 17.21 30.08
C GLU A 537 7.94 18.02 29.04
N ALA A 538 7.54 19.25 28.74
CA ALA A 538 8.15 20.08 27.69
C ALA A 538 9.05 21.22 28.21
N GLU A 539 8.97 21.53 29.50
CA GLU A 539 9.59 22.74 30.07
C GLU A 539 9.86 22.63 31.57
N TYR A 540 10.75 23.50 32.04
CA TYR A 540 11.02 23.77 33.45
C TYR A 540 10.38 25.10 33.85
N THR A 541 9.74 25.12 35.02
CA THR A 541 9.31 26.36 35.67
C THR A 541 10.23 26.66 36.85
N ILE A 542 10.97 27.76 36.75
CA ILE A 542 11.95 28.19 37.74
C ILE A 542 11.38 29.40 38.48
N THR A 543 11.31 29.29 39.81
CA THR A 543 10.94 30.41 40.67
C THR A 543 12.22 31.03 41.22
N ALA A 544 12.34 32.35 41.05
CA ALA A 544 13.50 33.11 41.52
C ALA A 544 13.03 34.38 42.23
N GLU A 545 13.74 34.80 43.27
CA GLU A 545 13.37 35.97 44.06
C GLU A 545 14.56 36.88 44.33
N ASN A 546 14.28 38.17 44.54
CA ASN A 546 15.25 39.11 45.06
C ASN A 546 14.66 39.90 46.24
N GLY A 547 15.28 41.01 46.62
CA GLY A 547 14.78 41.85 47.70
C GLY A 547 13.39 42.46 47.44
N ARG A 548 12.93 42.53 46.18
CA ARG A 548 11.72 43.23 45.78
C ARG A 548 10.65 42.34 45.15
N HIS A 549 11.05 41.39 44.32
CA HIS A 549 10.17 40.65 43.43
C HIS A 549 10.38 39.14 43.56
N GLU A 550 9.31 38.40 43.28
CA GLU A 550 9.31 36.98 42.94
C GLU A 550 8.99 36.85 41.45
N LEU A 551 9.77 36.05 40.74
CA LEU A 551 9.65 35.76 39.32
C LEU A 551 9.30 34.29 39.12
N LYS A 552 8.50 34.02 38.09
CA LYS A 552 8.39 32.69 37.50
C LYS A 552 8.91 32.76 36.07
N ILE A 553 9.87 31.89 35.78
CA ILE A 553 10.58 31.84 34.51
C ILE A 553 10.38 30.45 33.93
N ARG A 554 10.04 30.41 32.65
CA ARG A 554 9.83 29.20 31.88
C ARG A 554 11.04 28.95 31.01
N VAL A 555 11.58 27.74 31.08
CA VAL A 555 12.75 27.31 30.30
C VAL A 555 12.37 26.06 29.52
N SER A 556 12.52 26.06 28.20
CA SER A 556 12.28 24.85 27.40
C SER A 556 13.29 23.75 27.73
N LYS A 557 12.91 22.49 27.47
CA LYS A 557 13.79 21.33 27.67
C LYS A 557 15.08 21.37 26.86
N ASP A 558 15.13 22.09 25.75
CA ASP A 558 16.34 22.31 24.96
C ASP A 558 17.17 23.53 25.42
N GLY A 559 16.71 24.24 26.46
CA GLY A 559 17.37 25.40 27.05
C GLY A 559 17.33 26.68 26.20
N LYS A 560 16.69 26.69 25.03
CA LYS A 560 16.68 27.84 24.11
C LYS A 560 15.67 28.92 24.46
N LEU A 561 14.45 28.52 24.82
CA LEU A 561 13.37 29.44 25.14
C LEU A 561 13.41 29.74 26.64
N ILE A 562 13.70 31.01 26.98
CA ILE A 562 13.73 31.47 28.37
C ILE A 562 12.82 32.69 28.49
N GLU A 563 11.66 32.51 29.09
CA GLU A 563 10.59 33.51 29.17
C GLU A 563 10.19 33.79 30.62
N GLU A 564 10.15 35.06 31.00
CA GLU A 564 9.53 35.47 32.26
C GLU A 564 8.00 35.44 32.08
N ILE A 565 7.33 34.53 32.77
CA ILE A 565 5.87 34.36 32.67
C ILE A 565 5.11 35.08 33.78
N ASP A 566 5.80 35.39 34.89
CA ASP A 566 5.20 36.12 36.00
C ASP A 566 6.24 36.93 36.78
N ARG A 567 5.81 38.11 37.24
CA ARG A 567 6.55 38.99 38.14
C ARG A 567 5.60 39.58 39.17
N VAL A 568 5.93 39.38 40.44
CA VAL A 568 5.10 39.79 41.57
C VAL A 568 5.97 40.49 42.60
N LEU A 569 5.48 41.61 43.17
CA LEU A 569 6.10 42.20 44.35
C LEU A 569 6.04 41.23 45.53
N LYS A 570 7.09 41.18 46.35
CA LYS A 570 7.01 40.45 47.62
C LYS A 570 5.87 41.00 48.48
N ARG A 571 5.14 40.09 49.14
CA ARG A 571 3.95 40.41 49.92
C ARG A 571 4.19 41.52 50.93
N GLU A 572 5.30 41.47 51.66
CA GLU A 572 5.66 42.48 52.68
C GLU A 572 5.79 43.89 52.07
N LEU A 573 6.40 44.00 50.89
CA LEU A 573 6.51 45.28 50.19
C LEU A 573 5.17 45.75 49.63
N ALA A 574 4.35 44.82 49.12
CA ALA A 574 2.98 45.13 48.69
C ALA A 574 2.13 45.63 49.88
N GLU A 575 2.27 45.02 51.07
CA GLU A 575 1.61 45.46 52.30
C GLU A 575 2.08 46.86 52.75
N ASN A 576 3.39 47.14 52.66
CA ASN A 576 3.93 48.46 52.98
C ASN A 576 3.41 49.55 52.03
N ILE A 577 3.48 49.32 50.72
CA ILE A 577 2.95 50.25 49.70
C ILE A 577 1.45 50.44 49.87
N ALA A 578 0.71 49.34 50.11
CA ALA A 578 -0.72 49.39 50.41
C ALA A 578 -1.00 50.24 51.64
N GLY A 579 -0.19 50.11 52.69
CA GLY A 579 -0.33 50.85 53.95
C GLY A 579 -0.19 52.35 53.75
N GLU A 580 0.78 52.78 52.93
CA GLU A 580 0.93 54.18 52.54
C GLU A 580 -0.27 54.66 51.73
N LYS A 581 -0.70 53.89 50.73
CA LYS A 581 -1.81 54.27 49.84
C LYS A 581 -3.17 54.34 50.54
N VAL A 582 -3.45 53.47 51.50
CA VAL A 582 -4.71 53.57 52.27
C VAL A 582 -4.69 54.76 53.24
N ARG A 583 -3.51 55.16 53.76
CA ARG A 583 -3.37 56.35 54.61
C ARG A 583 -3.53 57.66 53.85
N GLU A 584 -3.18 57.69 52.56
CA GLU A 584 -3.52 58.82 51.66
C GLU A 584 -5.04 58.99 51.52
N VAL A 585 -5.80 57.89 51.61
CA VAL A 585 -7.27 57.91 51.53
C VAL A 585 -7.90 58.36 52.85
N ASP A 586 -7.42 57.83 53.98
CA ASP A 586 -7.80 58.20 55.34
C ASP A 586 -6.60 58.03 56.29
N PRO A 587 -6.13 59.08 57.00
CA PRO A 587 -4.95 59.00 57.86
C PRO A 587 -5.00 57.92 58.95
N GLU A 588 -6.20 57.51 59.37
CA GLU A 588 -6.41 56.47 60.39
C GLU A 588 -6.65 55.07 59.78
N ALA A 589 -6.48 54.91 58.46
CA ALA A 589 -6.71 53.64 57.78
C ALA A 589 -5.70 52.55 58.17
N ALA A 590 -6.23 51.35 58.45
CA ALA A 590 -5.48 50.12 58.61
C ALA A 590 -5.94 49.06 57.59
N ILE A 591 -4.98 48.27 57.10
CA ILE A 591 -5.26 47.13 56.22
C ILE A 591 -5.96 46.03 57.03
N LYS A 592 -7.06 45.51 56.49
CA LYS A 592 -7.80 44.35 57.01
C LYS A 592 -7.39 43.05 56.34
N GLY A 593 -6.99 43.11 55.08
CA GLY A 593 -6.48 41.96 54.36
C GLY A 593 -5.87 42.36 53.03
N ILE A 594 -4.87 41.59 52.60
CA ILE A 594 -4.26 41.68 51.28
C ILE A 594 -4.24 40.29 50.67
N LYS A 595 -4.59 40.16 49.39
CA LYS A 595 -4.53 38.89 48.65
C LYS A 595 -4.06 39.14 47.22
N LEU A 596 -3.17 38.28 46.73
CA LEU A 596 -2.80 38.25 45.33
C LEU A 596 -3.82 37.40 44.56
N ARG A 597 -4.45 37.99 43.55
CA ARG A 597 -5.19 37.27 42.50
C ARG A 597 -4.53 37.55 41.15
N GLU A 598 -5.17 38.33 40.30
CA GLU A 598 -4.53 38.93 39.11
C GLU A 598 -3.62 40.11 39.50
N HIS A 599 -4.09 40.88 40.49
CA HIS A 599 -3.42 42.01 41.11
C HIS A 599 -3.56 41.91 42.64
N TRP A 600 -2.87 42.77 43.38
CA TRP A 600 -2.98 42.82 44.84
C TRP A 600 -4.31 43.48 45.23
N GLU A 601 -5.25 42.70 45.75
CA GLU A 601 -6.49 43.21 46.33
C GLU A 601 -6.29 43.52 47.81
N VAL A 602 -6.47 44.79 48.18
CA VAL A 602 -6.28 45.30 49.54
C VAL A 602 -7.62 45.76 50.09
N GLU A 603 -8.03 45.23 51.23
CA GLU A 603 -9.18 45.71 52.00
C GLU A 603 -8.70 46.55 53.18
N PHE A 604 -9.29 47.72 53.41
CA PHE A 604 -8.89 48.60 54.51
C PHE A 604 -10.08 49.21 55.24
N THR A 605 -9.85 49.64 56.48
CA THR A 605 -10.81 50.36 57.31
C THR A 605 -10.09 51.47 58.05
N GLY A 606 -10.54 52.71 57.89
CA GLY A 606 -10.10 53.88 58.67
C GLY A 606 -11.23 54.46 59.50
N GLY A 607 -10.95 55.60 60.16
CA GLY A 607 -11.92 56.27 61.03
C GLY A 607 -13.11 56.83 60.25
N THR A 608 -12.86 57.40 59.07
CA THR A 608 -13.89 58.03 58.24
C THR A 608 -14.22 57.28 56.95
N LYS A 609 -13.31 56.47 56.42
CA LYS A 609 -13.49 55.73 55.17
C LYS A 609 -13.16 54.25 55.30
N VAL A 610 -13.84 53.43 54.51
CA VAL A 610 -13.64 51.98 54.38
C VAL A 610 -13.72 51.61 52.91
N GLY A 611 -12.96 50.62 52.46
CA GLY A 611 -12.96 50.28 51.05
C GLY A 611 -11.96 49.23 50.63
N LYS A 612 -11.80 49.13 49.31
CA LYS A 612 -10.82 48.27 48.65
C LYS A 612 -9.94 49.07 47.70
N LEU A 613 -8.66 48.72 47.65
CA LEU A 613 -7.72 49.14 46.61
C LEU A 613 -7.29 47.92 45.80
N VAL A 614 -7.09 48.11 44.49
CA VAL A 614 -6.41 47.12 43.64
C VAL A 614 -5.08 47.71 43.24
N LEU A 615 -3.98 47.09 43.68
CA LEU A 615 -2.61 47.51 43.34
C LEU A 615 -2.03 46.60 42.27
N HIS A 616 -1.37 47.18 41.28
CA HIS A 616 -0.70 46.44 40.22
C HIS A 616 0.34 45.47 40.81
N ARG A 617 0.28 44.20 40.38
CA ARG A 617 1.03 43.08 40.99
C ARG A 617 2.55 43.30 41.10
N ALA A 618 3.14 43.98 40.12
CA ALA A 618 4.59 44.16 39.99
C ALA A 618 5.11 45.55 40.40
N THR A 619 4.27 46.58 40.34
CA THR A 619 4.68 47.98 40.60
C THR A 619 4.12 48.53 41.90
N GLY A 620 2.97 48.03 42.36
CA GLY A 620 2.27 48.53 43.54
C GLY A 620 1.43 49.78 43.25
N GLU A 621 1.31 50.20 41.99
CA GLU A 621 0.49 51.34 41.59
C GLU A 621 -1.01 51.06 41.78
N VAL A 622 -1.77 52.06 42.21
CA VAL A 622 -3.23 51.92 42.40
C VAL A 622 -3.90 51.89 41.04
N LEU A 623 -4.46 50.75 40.66
CA LEU A 623 -5.24 50.58 39.43
C LEU A 623 -6.69 51.00 39.61
N SER A 624 -7.28 50.67 40.77
CA SER A 624 -8.65 51.07 41.10
C SER A 624 -8.86 51.19 42.60
N GLN A 625 -9.88 51.97 42.97
CA GLN A 625 -10.28 52.20 44.35
C GLN A 625 -11.82 52.20 44.46
N ASP A 626 -12.39 51.41 45.38
CA ASP A 626 -13.80 51.51 45.81
C ASP A 626 -13.82 51.93 47.26
N VAL A 627 -14.00 53.23 47.49
CA VAL A 627 -13.92 53.86 48.81
C VAL A 627 -15.29 54.42 49.18
N ARG A 628 -15.70 54.18 50.42
CA ARG A 628 -16.96 54.66 50.99
C ARG A 628 -16.70 55.28 52.36
N PHE A 629 -17.48 56.27 52.74
CA PHE A 629 -17.49 56.76 54.11
C PHE A 629 -18.04 55.69 55.05
N THR A 630 -17.51 55.65 56.28
CA THR A 630 -18.04 54.82 57.35
C THR A 630 -19.40 55.34 57.79
N GLU A 631 -20.22 54.46 58.36
CA GLU A 631 -21.54 54.84 58.90
C GLU A 631 -21.39 55.95 59.96
N MET A 632 -20.39 55.82 60.83
CA MET A 632 -20.05 56.80 61.86
C MET A 632 -19.67 58.17 61.28
N ALA A 633 -18.90 58.22 60.18
CA ALA A 633 -18.53 59.49 59.56
C ALA A 633 -19.73 60.18 58.90
N ILE A 634 -20.57 59.41 58.21
CA ILE A 634 -21.80 59.95 57.60
C ILE A 634 -22.74 60.47 58.67
N GLU A 635 -22.89 59.74 59.77
CA GLU A 635 -23.67 60.17 60.93
C GLU A 635 -23.12 61.48 61.52
N ALA A 636 -21.82 61.56 61.80
CA ALA A 636 -21.18 62.76 62.32
C ALA A 636 -21.32 63.97 61.36
N MET A 637 -21.14 63.75 60.05
CA MET A 637 -21.36 64.76 59.01
C MET A 637 -22.80 65.28 59.03
N TYR A 638 -23.77 64.36 59.15
CA TYR A 638 -25.18 64.73 59.16
C TYR A 638 -25.60 65.45 60.45
N HIS A 639 -25.10 65.01 61.61
CA HIS A 639 -25.26 65.73 62.87
C HIS A 639 -24.78 67.18 62.74
N ASN A 640 -23.57 67.37 62.21
CA ASN A 640 -23.01 68.71 62.00
C ASN A 640 -23.82 69.53 60.98
N HIS A 641 -24.33 68.91 59.92
CA HIS A 641 -25.23 69.55 58.98
C HIS A 641 -26.50 70.04 59.67
N VAL A 642 -27.16 69.19 60.46
CA VAL A 642 -28.41 69.54 61.16
C VAL A 642 -28.18 70.65 62.18
N ARG A 643 -27.07 70.62 62.93
CA ARG A 643 -26.70 71.72 63.84
C ARG A 643 -26.52 73.05 63.11
N LYS A 644 -25.81 73.05 61.98
CA LYS A 644 -25.48 74.27 61.22
C LYS A 644 -26.67 74.84 60.46
N VAL A 645 -27.46 73.99 59.82
CA VAL A 645 -28.55 74.42 58.93
C VAL A 645 -29.85 74.67 59.68
N TYR A 646 -30.17 73.83 60.68
CA TYR A 646 -31.43 73.92 61.41
C TYR A 646 -31.28 74.49 62.82
N GLY A 647 -30.06 74.82 63.26
CA GLY A 647 -29.80 75.43 64.57
C GLY A 647 -30.04 74.49 65.76
N GLU A 648 -30.17 73.18 65.52
CA GLU A 648 -30.37 72.18 66.56
C GLU A 648 -29.10 72.05 67.41
N LYS A 649 -29.20 72.04 68.74
CA LYS A 649 -28.01 72.02 69.61
C LYS A 649 -27.49 70.60 69.82
N GLU A 650 -28.38 69.66 70.10
CA GLU A 650 -28.05 68.28 70.44
C GLU A 650 -29.01 67.31 69.72
N PRO A 651 -28.91 67.17 68.39
CA PRO A 651 -29.66 66.12 67.70
C PRO A 651 -29.20 64.74 68.21
N LYS A 652 -30.12 63.79 68.39
CA LYS A 652 -29.82 62.40 68.77
C LYS A 652 -30.12 61.46 67.62
N THR A 653 -29.27 60.47 67.40
CA THR A 653 -29.52 59.47 66.36
C THR A 653 -30.56 58.48 66.82
N GLU A 654 -31.66 58.39 66.06
CA GLU A 654 -32.72 57.40 66.29
C GLU A 654 -32.49 56.15 65.45
N ARG A 655 -32.01 56.33 64.21
CA ARG A 655 -31.83 55.22 63.28
C ARG A 655 -30.78 55.56 62.22
N VAL A 656 -29.91 54.59 61.97
CA VAL A 656 -29.04 54.54 60.79
C VAL A 656 -29.37 53.23 60.08
N THR A 657 -29.63 53.28 58.78
CA THR A 657 -29.91 52.09 57.97
C THR A 657 -29.08 52.15 56.70
N HIS A 658 -28.13 51.21 56.58
CA HIS A 658 -27.19 51.18 55.47
C HIS A 658 -27.67 50.21 54.38
N HIS A 659 -27.94 50.75 53.19
CA HIS A 659 -28.27 49.97 52.01
C HIS A 659 -27.01 49.78 51.16
N LYS A 660 -26.16 48.82 51.56
CA LYS A 660 -24.82 48.58 50.98
C LYS A 660 -24.84 48.39 49.45
N ASP A 661 -25.86 47.70 48.94
CA ASP A 661 -26.01 47.41 47.50
C ASP A 661 -26.43 48.64 46.69
N LYS A 662 -27.10 49.60 47.34
CA LYS A 662 -27.59 50.83 46.68
C LYS A 662 -26.68 52.04 46.91
N GLY A 663 -25.61 51.90 47.69
CA GLY A 663 -24.60 52.93 47.90
C GLY A 663 -25.11 54.17 48.66
N TYR A 664 -26.10 54.02 49.54
CA TYR A 664 -26.58 55.10 50.40
C TYR A 664 -26.94 54.62 51.81
N ILE A 665 -26.96 55.57 52.75
CA ILE A 665 -27.43 55.39 54.12
C ILE A 665 -28.64 56.30 54.34
N ASN A 666 -29.67 55.77 55.00
CA ASN A 666 -30.75 56.58 55.56
C ASN A 666 -30.45 56.87 57.04
N ILE A 667 -30.49 58.13 57.45
CA ILE A 667 -30.29 58.55 58.85
C ILE A 667 -31.53 59.29 59.33
N LYS A 668 -31.99 58.96 60.54
CA LYS A 668 -33.03 59.66 61.30
C LYS A 668 -32.41 60.24 62.57
N LEU A 669 -32.47 61.55 62.73
CA LEU A 669 -32.10 62.25 63.96
C LEU A 669 -33.35 62.86 64.63
N SER A 670 -33.37 62.89 65.96
CA SER A 670 -34.36 63.58 66.78
C SER A 670 -33.78 64.87 67.37
N GLY A 671 -34.46 65.99 67.17
CA GLY A 671 -34.13 67.29 67.76
C GLY A 671 -35.11 67.71 68.85
N LYS A 672 -35.11 68.99 69.21
CA LYS A 672 -35.95 69.53 70.30
C LYS A 672 -37.44 69.49 69.96
N ASP A 673 -37.80 69.77 68.72
CA ASP A 673 -39.19 69.91 68.25
C ASP A 673 -39.48 69.19 66.92
N ARG A 674 -38.46 68.64 66.24
CA ARG A 674 -38.58 67.94 64.94
C ARG A 674 -37.68 66.70 64.83
N PHE A 675 -38.07 65.76 63.97
CA PHE A 675 -37.22 64.71 63.42
C PHE A 675 -36.65 65.15 62.07
N TYR A 676 -35.40 64.76 61.81
CA TYR A 676 -34.65 65.02 60.58
C TYR A 676 -34.35 63.69 59.91
N TYR A 677 -34.65 63.59 58.63
CA TYR A 677 -34.42 62.39 57.82
C TYR A 677 -33.53 62.76 56.65
N ALA A 678 -32.46 62.01 56.42
CA ALA A 678 -31.64 62.16 55.23
C ALA A 678 -31.29 60.83 54.59
N ARG A 679 -31.21 60.83 53.27
CA ARG A 679 -30.56 59.79 52.47
C ARG A 679 -29.24 60.33 51.97
N ILE A 680 -28.13 59.68 52.29
CA ILE A 680 -26.78 60.18 52.04
C ILE A 680 -26.01 59.16 51.22
N ASN A 681 -25.39 59.60 50.13
CA ASN A 681 -24.58 58.75 49.26
C ASN A 681 -23.29 58.33 49.98
N THR A 682 -23.00 57.04 50.06
CA THR A 682 -21.85 56.55 50.84
C THR A 682 -20.50 56.77 50.18
N LYS A 683 -20.44 57.00 48.86
CA LYS A 683 -19.18 57.31 48.16
C LYS A 683 -18.78 58.77 48.30
N THR A 684 -19.76 59.67 48.25
CA THR A 684 -19.51 61.12 48.19
C THR A 684 -19.81 61.86 49.49
N GLY A 685 -20.53 61.23 50.43
CA GLY A 685 -21.01 61.89 51.65
C GLY A 685 -22.09 62.95 51.40
N LYS A 686 -22.56 63.12 50.16
CA LYS A 686 -23.57 64.12 49.80
C LYS A 686 -24.98 63.65 50.18
N ILE A 687 -25.75 64.56 50.74
CA ILE A 687 -27.18 64.35 51.01
C ILE A 687 -27.92 64.31 49.67
N ILE A 688 -28.56 63.18 49.38
CA ILE A 688 -29.37 62.95 48.17
C ILE A 688 -30.78 63.51 48.37
N SER A 689 -31.37 63.29 49.54
CA SER A 689 -32.66 63.84 49.91
C SER A 689 -32.73 64.08 51.41
N GLU A 690 -33.42 65.13 51.82
CA GLU A 690 -33.62 65.51 53.21
C GLU A 690 -35.07 65.94 53.44
N ASP A 691 -35.65 65.54 54.59
CA ASP A 691 -36.98 65.92 55.02
C ASP A 691 -37.04 66.13 56.54
N THR A 692 -38.02 66.92 57.00
CA THR A 692 -38.27 67.15 58.44
C THR A 692 -39.74 66.95 58.83
N ALA A 693 -39.97 66.43 60.04
CA ALA A 693 -41.31 66.28 60.63
C ALA A 693 -41.36 66.78 62.08
N PRO A 694 -42.39 67.54 62.49
CA PRO A 694 -42.53 67.96 63.89
C PRO A 694 -42.76 66.77 64.84
N ILE A 695 -42.31 66.87 66.09
CA ILE A 695 -42.44 65.83 67.13
C ILE A 695 -43.85 65.83 67.73
N LYS A 696 -44.46 67.01 67.94
CA LYS A 696 -45.80 67.19 68.55
C LYS A 696 -46.72 67.99 67.62
N GLY A 697 -48.02 67.68 67.64
CA GLY A 697 -49.08 68.34 66.85
C GLY A 697 -50.06 67.37 66.18
N ILE A 698 -51.23 67.85 65.76
CA ILE A 698 -52.33 67.01 65.22
C ILE A 698 -51.94 66.31 63.91
N THR A 699 -51.13 66.96 63.05
CA THR A 699 -50.65 66.42 61.77
C THR A 699 -49.26 65.78 61.85
N ALA A 700 -48.60 65.84 63.01
CA ALA A 700 -47.22 65.37 63.20
C ALA A 700 -47.08 63.85 63.00
N LYS A 701 -48.01 63.06 63.57
CA LYS A 701 -48.00 61.59 63.45
C LYS A 701 -48.13 61.10 62.01
N LEU A 702 -49.02 61.72 61.22
CA LEU A 702 -49.21 61.37 59.80
C LEU A 702 -47.95 61.63 58.97
N LYS A 703 -47.31 62.79 59.16
CA LYS A 703 -46.07 63.14 58.44
C LYS A 703 -44.89 62.25 58.86
N GLN A 704 -44.78 61.89 60.14
CA GLN A 704 -43.76 60.96 60.62
C GLN A 704 -43.92 59.57 59.98
N ILE A 705 -45.13 59.01 59.92
CA ILE A 705 -45.38 57.70 59.29
C ILE A 705 -44.98 57.71 57.79
N GLN A 706 -45.31 58.79 57.08
CA GLN A 706 -44.95 58.95 55.67
C GLN A 706 -43.43 58.98 55.45
N LEU A 707 -42.69 59.77 56.24
CA LEU A 707 -41.24 59.85 56.14
C LEU A 707 -40.55 58.58 56.64
N GLU A 708 -41.08 57.92 57.66
CA GLU A 708 -40.56 56.64 58.14
C GLU A 708 -40.66 55.55 57.08
N SER A 709 -41.71 55.54 56.25
CA SER A 709 -41.83 54.65 55.09
C SER A 709 -40.83 55.00 53.96
N ARG A 710 -40.59 56.29 53.71
CA ARG A 710 -39.67 56.78 52.67
C ARG A 710 -38.19 56.52 52.98
N TYR A 711 -37.81 56.61 54.26
CA TYR A 711 -36.43 56.50 54.76
C TYR A 711 -36.20 55.24 55.62
N LYS A 712 -37.07 54.23 55.48
CA LYS A 712 -36.80 52.85 55.94
C LYS A 712 -35.78 52.20 55.00
#